data_AF-A0A954TSK0-F1
#
_entry.id   AF-A0A954TSK0-F1
#
_cell.length_a   1.000
_cell.length_b   1.000
_cell.length_c   1.000
_cell.angle_alpha   90.00
_cell.angle_beta   90.00
_cell.angle_gamma   90.00
#
_symmetry.space_group_name_H-M   'P 1'
#
loop_
_entity.id
_entity.type
_entity.pdbx_description
1 polymer ?
#
loop_
_entity_poly.entity_id
_entity_poly.type
_entity_poly.pdbx_seq_one_letter_code
_entity_poly.pdbx_strand_id
1 'polypeptide(L)'
;QYPRRSWFIRTTKFRDLMLKNNSQIGWQPEHIRDGRFGNFLESNVDWALSRERYWGTPLPIWVCEETGRMEAIGNYDELLAKPGVSGTEVWLQAKAADPSLVDDLRVHKPYIDEVTYDSPFAAGKRMRRVSEVIDCWYDSGAMPFAQWGWPHQGDEQFQSQFPADFISEAIDQTRGWFYSQLAIATMLFGEGAAISEPGFGESGSSTDTPALKQLDYPLPFRNCIVLGLMLSQWWEHEDADKKKTILLDESESKEHPDKKFNKQIGKMSKSLRNYRSPEEIFDRYGADALRWYLFANQAPWNSIIYAEQSIKDSIPEFLLRLWNTFSFFTIYAEIDGFDPRAAADADEQLSPGSLASAPMYRPAAQRSEIDRWILSELNQATAKVIDRMDALDNYNACQAISTLLDGLSNWYVRRSRDRFWASDKQSQDKHDAYWTLYETLIELVKLAAPFTPFLADALWQRLTEPFGDKTLPSVHLCDFPESDSSRIDVGLSDSMRLLREIASLGRAARAAEKLKVRLPLSEVTVILTDASQIDWLQQHDALVREELNVKSVLYTTDGDQYVQYTVVPNFKRLGPKVGKQVPAVKKALADADGNELLSKLQSDGIVKLDLPGGVIELDNEDIEIRLQAKEGWAAAQGLGCVVVLHTEVTPELQREGIAKDLIRTVQNQRKAIDCQYTDRICVAVDPTSDEVAKAIDEHGKMICDETLADSLVVGKLVDAEPAGTEHGDVYVAKAQAS
;
A
#
# COMPACT_ATOMS: atom_id res chain seq x y z
N GLN A 1 -16.20 -39.40 25.32
CA GLN A 1 -14.85 -39.22 25.89
C GLN A 1 -14.93 -39.48 27.39
N TYR A 2 -13.94 -40.16 27.97
CA TYR A 2 -13.87 -40.33 29.43
C TYR A 2 -13.33 -39.06 30.08
N PRO A 3 -13.86 -38.63 31.23
CA PRO A 3 -13.31 -37.49 31.95
C PRO A 3 -11.86 -37.78 32.36
N ARG A 4 -10.99 -36.78 32.17
CA ARG A 4 -9.58 -36.83 32.58
C ARG A 4 -9.30 -35.77 33.63
N ARG A 5 -8.31 -36.02 34.49
CA ARG A 5 -7.80 -35.00 35.41
C ARG A 5 -7.00 -33.97 34.61
N SER A 6 -7.20 -32.69 34.88
CA SER A 6 -6.48 -31.59 34.25
C SER A 6 -6.47 -30.39 35.19
N TRP A 7 -5.49 -29.51 35.02
CA TRP A 7 -5.36 -28.26 35.74
C TRP A 7 -5.98 -27.12 34.92
N PHE A 8 -6.75 -26.27 35.58
CA PHE A 8 -7.45 -25.16 34.95
C PHE A 8 -7.07 -23.85 35.65
N ILE A 9 -6.95 -22.79 34.86
CA ILE A 9 -6.98 -21.41 35.38
C ILE A 9 -8.43 -20.94 35.33
N ARG A 10 -8.92 -20.40 36.44
CA ARG A 10 -10.30 -19.93 36.61
C ARG A 10 -10.55 -18.57 35.91
N THR A 11 -10.34 -18.52 34.60
CA THR A 11 -10.46 -17.28 33.80
C THR A 11 -11.89 -16.75 33.75
N THR A 12 -12.90 -17.60 33.98
CA THR A 12 -14.31 -17.18 34.05
C THR A 12 -14.57 -16.12 35.13
N LYS A 13 -13.81 -16.12 36.23
CA LYS A 13 -13.92 -15.12 37.30
C LYS A 13 -13.54 -13.70 36.83
N PHE A 14 -12.72 -13.61 35.78
CA PHE A 14 -12.19 -12.35 35.25
C PHE A 14 -12.81 -11.93 33.92
N ARG A 15 -13.85 -12.64 33.46
CA ARG A 15 -14.50 -12.39 32.17
C ARG A 15 -14.89 -10.93 31.96
N ASP A 16 -15.64 -10.37 32.90
CA ASP A 16 -16.17 -9.00 32.77
C ASP A 16 -15.04 -7.96 32.80
N LEU A 17 -13.96 -8.23 33.54
CA LEU A 17 -12.76 -7.39 33.56
C LEU A 17 -11.98 -7.49 32.25
N MET A 18 -11.85 -8.69 31.67
CA MET A 18 -11.25 -8.85 30.33
C MET A 18 -12.04 -8.10 29.26
N LEU A 19 -13.37 -8.10 29.32
CA LEU A 19 -14.22 -7.32 28.41
C LEU A 19 -14.02 -5.81 28.59
N LYS A 20 -13.98 -5.32 29.84
CA LYS A 20 -13.67 -3.91 30.16
C LYS A 20 -12.29 -3.51 29.62
N ASN A 21 -11.28 -4.35 29.81
CA ASN A 21 -9.93 -4.11 29.33
C ASN A 21 -9.87 -4.11 27.79
N ASN A 22 -10.49 -5.12 27.15
CA ASN A 22 -10.60 -5.20 25.69
C ASN A 22 -11.22 -3.94 25.05
N SER A 23 -12.23 -3.34 25.70
CA SER A 23 -12.90 -2.14 25.18
C SER A 23 -11.98 -0.92 25.01
N GLN A 24 -10.84 -0.91 25.72
CA GLN A 24 -9.86 0.19 25.72
C GLN A 24 -8.74 -0.01 24.70
N ILE A 25 -8.66 -1.18 24.05
CA ILE A 25 -7.64 -1.48 23.04
C ILE A 25 -8.05 -0.88 21.69
N GLY A 26 -7.10 -0.20 21.04
CA GLY A 26 -7.22 0.30 19.67
C GLY A 26 -7.10 -0.85 18.66
N TRP A 27 -8.21 -1.48 18.31
CA TRP A 27 -8.26 -2.57 17.32
C TRP A 27 -8.38 -2.05 15.89
N GLN A 28 -7.56 -2.58 14.99
CA GLN A 28 -7.67 -2.39 13.55
C GLN A 28 -7.83 -3.76 12.85
N PRO A 29 -9.00 -4.10 12.29
CA PRO A 29 -10.19 -3.27 12.16
C PRO A 29 -11.03 -3.26 13.44
N GLU A 30 -11.74 -2.15 13.69
CA GLU A 30 -12.45 -1.91 14.96
C GLU A 30 -13.45 -3.01 15.32
N HIS A 31 -14.13 -3.60 14.34
CA HIS A 31 -15.13 -4.64 14.56
C HIS A 31 -14.56 -5.94 15.19
N ILE A 32 -13.23 -6.11 15.30
CA ILE A 32 -12.66 -7.23 16.07
C ILE A 32 -12.97 -7.10 17.56
N ARG A 33 -12.94 -5.86 18.09
CA ARG A 33 -13.12 -5.55 19.52
C ARG A 33 -14.42 -6.13 20.06
N ASP A 34 -15.53 -5.77 19.42
CA ASP A 34 -16.89 -6.15 19.83
C ASP A 34 -17.40 -7.39 19.05
N GLY A 35 -16.71 -7.75 17.96
CA GLY A 35 -17.02 -8.91 17.13
C GLY A 35 -16.23 -10.15 17.54
N ARG A 36 -15.28 -10.57 16.71
CA ARG A 36 -14.63 -11.89 16.85
C ARG A 36 -13.98 -12.11 18.22
N PHE A 37 -13.31 -11.10 18.75
CA PHE A 37 -12.60 -11.21 20.02
C PHE A 37 -13.53 -10.97 21.22
N GLY A 38 -14.36 -9.92 21.18
CA GLY A 38 -15.38 -9.65 22.20
C GLY A 38 -16.32 -10.83 22.45
N ASN A 39 -16.93 -11.39 21.40
CA ASN A 39 -17.80 -12.57 21.51
C ASN A 39 -17.09 -13.80 22.08
N PHE A 40 -15.79 -13.95 21.80
CA PHE A 40 -14.99 -15.03 22.38
C PHE A 40 -14.80 -14.84 23.88
N LEU A 41 -14.54 -13.60 24.33
CA LEU A 41 -14.44 -13.28 25.76
C LEU A 41 -15.79 -13.44 26.48
N GLU A 42 -16.92 -13.05 25.90
CA GLU A 42 -18.25 -13.21 26.51
C GLU A 42 -18.60 -14.67 26.83
N SER A 43 -18.16 -15.57 25.95
CA SER A 43 -18.36 -17.03 26.07
C SER A 43 -17.17 -17.74 26.72
N ASN A 44 -16.27 -17.00 27.39
CA ASN A 44 -15.06 -17.55 27.97
C ASN A 44 -15.33 -18.71 28.92
N VAL A 45 -14.50 -19.74 28.81
CA VAL A 45 -14.50 -20.92 29.69
C VAL A 45 -13.15 -21.01 30.40
N ASP A 46 -13.12 -21.68 31.55
CA ASP A 46 -11.88 -21.84 32.30
C ASP A 46 -10.79 -22.49 31.45
N TRP A 47 -9.61 -21.90 31.48
CA TRP A 47 -8.52 -22.28 30.60
C TRP A 47 -7.87 -23.57 31.09
N ALA A 48 -8.05 -24.65 30.34
CA ALA A 48 -7.34 -25.91 30.54
C ALA A 48 -5.83 -25.70 30.31
N LEU A 49 -5.07 -25.65 31.40
CA LEU A 49 -3.64 -25.30 31.42
C LEU A 49 -2.74 -26.50 31.20
N SER A 50 -3.03 -27.64 31.84
CA SER A 50 -2.09 -28.76 31.83
C SER A 50 -2.05 -29.50 30.49
N ARG A 51 -0.88 -30.04 30.14
CA ARG A 51 -0.64 -30.87 28.96
C ARG A 51 0.15 -32.12 29.36
N GLU A 52 -0.31 -33.28 28.91
CA GLU A 52 0.41 -34.55 29.03
C GLU A 52 1.47 -34.66 27.90
N ARG A 53 2.56 -33.90 28.03
CA ARG A 53 3.65 -33.79 27.04
C ARG A 53 5.03 -33.81 27.71
N TYR A 54 6.07 -33.94 26.89
CA TYR A 54 7.46 -33.99 27.33
C TYR A 54 8.17 -32.63 27.27
N TRP A 55 7.95 -31.86 26.20
CA TRP A 55 8.58 -30.55 25.99
C TRP A 55 7.60 -29.42 26.28
N GLY A 56 8.00 -28.51 27.17
CA GLY A 56 7.23 -27.37 27.64
C GLY A 56 7.66 -26.98 29.06
N THR A 57 7.19 -25.84 29.53
CA THR A 57 7.41 -25.36 30.90
C THR A 57 6.74 -26.33 31.89
N PRO A 58 7.49 -26.99 32.80
CA PRO A 58 6.90 -27.91 33.76
C PRO A 58 5.94 -27.21 34.73
N LEU A 59 4.77 -27.80 35.00
CA LEU A 59 3.82 -27.26 35.97
C LEU A 59 4.41 -27.36 37.40
N PRO A 60 4.62 -26.25 38.13
CA PRO A 60 5.45 -26.23 39.33
C PRO A 60 4.65 -26.62 40.58
N ILE A 61 3.94 -27.74 40.54
CA ILE A 61 3.11 -28.23 41.63
C ILE A 61 3.68 -29.54 42.15
N TRP A 62 3.99 -29.58 43.43
CA TRP A 62 4.47 -30.77 44.14
C TRP A 62 3.36 -31.33 45.03
N VAL A 63 3.25 -32.66 45.06
CA VAL A 63 2.19 -33.40 45.75
C VAL A 63 2.83 -34.35 46.76
N CYS A 64 2.30 -34.36 47.98
CA CYS A 64 2.67 -35.33 49.00
C CYS A 64 2.24 -36.74 48.56
N GLU A 65 3.19 -37.68 48.51
CA GLU A 65 2.94 -39.05 48.05
C GLU A 65 1.95 -39.82 48.94
N GLU A 66 1.76 -39.41 50.20
CA GLU A 66 0.82 -40.06 51.14
C GLU A 66 -0.51 -39.33 51.26
N THR A 67 -0.49 -38.01 51.48
CA THR A 67 -1.71 -37.25 51.82
C THR A 67 -2.41 -36.64 50.61
N GLY A 68 -1.72 -36.54 49.47
CA GLY A 68 -2.24 -35.84 48.29
C GLY A 68 -2.33 -34.32 48.42
N ARG A 69 -1.88 -33.73 49.56
CA ARG A 69 -1.77 -32.27 49.71
C ARG A 69 -0.72 -31.72 48.76
N MET A 70 -0.94 -30.51 48.26
CA MET A 70 -0.20 -29.93 47.15
C MET A 70 0.38 -28.57 47.54
N GLU A 71 1.52 -28.20 46.97
CA GLU A 71 2.08 -26.85 47.03
C GLU A 71 2.64 -26.44 45.67
N ALA A 72 2.57 -25.13 45.38
CA ALA A 72 3.18 -24.54 44.19
C ALA A 72 4.53 -23.91 44.57
N ILE A 73 5.55 -24.11 43.75
CA ILE A 73 6.90 -23.56 43.96
C ILE A 73 7.13 -22.39 43.01
N GLY A 74 7.46 -21.22 43.53
CA GLY A 74 7.52 -19.98 42.75
C GLY A 74 8.80 -19.78 41.94
N ASN A 75 9.92 -20.33 42.40
CA ASN A 75 11.20 -20.24 41.69
C ASN A 75 12.16 -21.39 42.08
N TYR A 76 13.26 -21.52 41.34
CA TYR A 76 14.21 -22.61 41.52
C TYR A 76 14.99 -22.54 42.85
N ASP A 77 15.29 -21.34 43.33
CA ASP A 77 15.98 -21.17 44.63
C ASP A 77 15.09 -21.61 45.79
N GLU A 78 13.77 -21.32 45.72
CA GLU A 78 12.78 -21.82 46.67
C GLU A 78 12.73 -23.36 46.67
N LEU A 79 12.81 -23.99 45.49
CA LEU A 79 12.85 -25.46 45.37
C LEU A 79 14.10 -26.04 46.04
N LEU A 80 15.26 -25.46 45.78
CA LEU A 80 16.53 -25.92 46.34
C LEU A 80 16.64 -25.68 47.85
N ALA A 81 15.92 -24.69 48.39
CA ALA A 81 15.87 -24.41 49.81
C ALA A 81 14.97 -25.38 50.61
N LYS A 82 14.21 -26.27 49.95
CA LYS A 82 13.31 -27.20 50.64
C LYS A 82 14.08 -28.24 51.49
N PRO A 83 13.58 -28.60 52.69
CA PRO A 83 14.22 -29.59 53.54
C PRO A 83 14.39 -30.95 52.85
N GLY A 84 15.60 -31.51 52.93
CA GLY A 84 15.88 -32.83 52.38
C GLY A 84 15.79 -32.93 50.86
N VAL A 85 15.99 -31.82 50.12
CA VAL A 85 16.00 -31.85 48.64
C VAL A 85 16.96 -32.91 48.09
N SER A 86 16.53 -33.65 47.06
CA SER A 86 17.32 -34.69 46.38
C SER A 86 16.89 -34.82 44.92
N GLY A 87 17.72 -35.43 44.07
CA GLY A 87 17.41 -35.68 42.65
C GLY A 87 18.05 -34.67 41.70
N THR A 88 18.68 -33.62 42.24
CA THR A 88 19.49 -32.65 41.49
C THR A 88 20.71 -33.30 40.81
N GLU A 89 21.13 -34.46 41.30
CA GLU A 89 22.27 -35.21 40.78
C GLU A 89 22.07 -35.66 39.33
N VAL A 90 20.81 -35.86 38.92
CA VAL A 90 20.46 -36.29 37.55
C VAL A 90 20.86 -35.23 36.53
N TRP A 91 20.63 -33.94 36.84
CA TRP A 91 21.12 -32.84 36.02
C TRP A 91 22.65 -32.76 36.04
N LEU A 92 23.28 -32.86 37.22
CA LEU A 92 24.73 -32.78 37.36
C LEU A 92 25.45 -33.87 36.55
N GLN A 93 24.91 -35.10 36.56
CA GLN A 93 25.42 -36.21 35.76
C GLN A 93 25.26 -35.96 34.27
N ALA A 94 24.10 -35.45 33.84
CA ALA A 94 23.86 -35.14 32.42
C ALA A 94 24.79 -34.02 31.92
N LYS A 95 24.97 -32.95 32.69
CA LYS A 95 25.89 -31.85 32.37
C LYS A 95 27.36 -32.28 32.39
N ALA A 96 27.73 -33.22 33.27
CA ALA A 96 29.07 -33.79 33.27
C ALA A 96 29.32 -34.67 32.04
N ALA A 97 28.30 -35.41 31.57
CA ALA A 97 28.37 -36.23 30.37
C ALA A 97 28.37 -35.39 29.08
N ASP A 98 27.61 -34.30 29.05
CA ASP A 98 27.57 -33.34 27.95
C ASP A 98 27.65 -31.90 28.49
N PRO A 99 28.87 -31.33 28.55
CA PRO A 99 29.06 -29.94 29.00
C PRO A 99 28.40 -28.88 28.11
N SER A 100 27.99 -29.23 26.88
CA SER A 100 27.36 -28.30 25.93
C SER A 100 25.89 -27.99 26.26
N LEU A 101 25.26 -28.79 27.14
CA LEU A 101 23.88 -28.56 27.58
C LEU A 101 23.73 -27.18 28.21
N VAL A 102 22.70 -26.43 27.84
CA VAL A 102 22.42 -25.11 28.45
C VAL A 102 21.90 -25.29 29.87
N ASP A 103 22.37 -24.49 30.82
CA ASP A 103 22.05 -24.65 32.25
C ASP A 103 20.55 -24.53 32.56
N ASP A 104 19.81 -23.78 31.76
CA ASP A 104 18.35 -23.61 31.88
C ASP A 104 17.60 -24.95 31.71
N LEU A 105 18.18 -25.93 31.01
CA LEU A 105 17.57 -27.24 30.86
C LEU A 105 17.37 -27.96 32.20
N ARG A 106 18.10 -27.57 33.27
CA ARG A 106 17.94 -28.17 34.60
C ARG A 106 16.52 -28.07 35.17
N VAL A 107 15.76 -27.06 34.76
CA VAL A 107 14.35 -26.89 35.18
C VAL A 107 13.35 -27.54 34.24
N HIS A 108 13.82 -28.24 33.19
CA HIS A 108 12.98 -28.99 32.26
C HIS A 108 12.95 -30.49 32.59
N LYS A 109 11.98 -31.18 31.98
CA LYS A 109 12.00 -32.64 31.91
C LYS A 109 13.21 -33.11 31.10
N PRO A 110 13.84 -34.24 31.47
CA PRO A 110 13.46 -35.14 32.58
C PRO A 110 13.99 -34.70 33.94
N TYR A 111 14.92 -33.75 34.02
CA TYR A 111 15.70 -33.47 35.23
C TYR A 111 14.86 -33.00 36.42
N ILE A 112 13.94 -32.06 36.20
CA ILE A 112 13.13 -31.48 37.27
C ILE A 112 12.15 -32.50 37.89
N ASP A 113 11.80 -33.57 37.17
CA ASP A 113 10.86 -34.60 37.65
C ASP A 113 11.48 -35.48 38.75
N GLU A 114 12.80 -35.55 38.79
CA GLU A 114 13.54 -36.31 39.80
C GLU A 114 13.74 -35.52 41.10
N VAL A 115 13.53 -34.20 41.07
CA VAL A 115 13.69 -33.33 42.24
C VAL A 115 12.52 -33.52 43.22
N THR A 116 12.85 -34.06 44.40
CA THR A 116 11.91 -34.27 45.51
C THR A 116 12.46 -33.68 46.81
N TYR A 117 11.61 -33.49 47.82
CA TYR A 117 11.99 -32.99 49.15
C TYR A 117 11.07 -33.57 50.24
N ASP A 118 11.42 -33.35 51.51
CA ASP A 118 10.66 -33.86 52.65
C ASP A 118 9.28 -33.21 52.73
N SER A 119 8.23 -34.02 52.92
CA SER A 119 6.87 -33.52 52.96
C SER A 119 6.56 -32.83 54.30
N PRO A 120 6.10 -31.56 54.28
CA PRO A 120 5.63 -30.89 55.49
C PRO A 120 4.28 -31.44 55.96
N PHE A 121 3.62 -32.27 55.17
CA PHE A 121 2.28 -32.80 55.43
C PHE A 121 2.28 -34.22 56.00
N ALA A 122 3.40 -34.94 55.92
CA ALA A 122 3.55 -36.29 56.46
C ALA A 122 5.03 -36.60 56.74
N ALA A 123 5.35 -36.91 58.01
CA ALA A 123 6.71 -37.18 58.44
C ALA A 123 7.32 -38.40 57.71
N GLY A 124 8.52 -38.24 57.18
CA GLY A 124 9.24 -39.30 56.44
C GLY A 124 8.71 -39.59 55.02
N LYS A 125 7.78 -38.77 54.51
CA LYS A 125 7.27 -38.88 53.13
C LYS A 125 7.87 -37.79 52.26
N ARG A 126 7.74 -37.95 50.94
CA ARG A 126 8.31 -37.03 49.95
C ARG A 126 7.24 -36.24 49.23
N MET A 127 7.63 -35.08 48.74
CA MET A 127 6.89 -34.27 47.77
C MET A 127 7.42 -34.56 46.37
N ARG A 128 6.54 -34.83 45.42
CA ARG A 128 6.90 -35.09 44.02
C ARG A 128 6.10 -34.21 43.07
N ARG A 129 6.76 -33.68 42.04
CA ARG A 129 6.10 -32.85 41.03
C ARG A 129 5.01 -33.64 40.30
N VAL A 130 3.91 -32.98 39.97
CA VAL A 130 2.95 -33.48 38.98
C VAL A 130 3.66 -33.69 37.64
N SER A 131 3.16 -34.58 36.79
CA SER A 131 3.88 -34.97 35.57
C SER A 131 3.67 -34.00 34.40
N GLU A 132 2.66 -33.15 34.47
CA GLU A 132 2.20 -32.31 33.37
C GLU A 132 3.16 -31.15 33.09
N VAL A 133 3.18 -30.70 31.84
CA VAL A 133 3.73 -29.39 31.43
C VAL A 133 2.58 -28.41 31.20
N ILE A 134 2.91 -27.13 31.05
CA ILE A 134 1.96 -26.05 30.82
C ILE A 134 1.66 -25.88 29.32
N ASP A 135 0.48 -25.37 29.01
CA ASP A 135 0.06 -24.94 27.68
C ASP A 135 0.99 -23.86 27.10
N CYS A 136 1.45 -24.02 25.86
CA CYS A 136 2.40 -23.08 25.25
C CYS A 136 1.84 -21.67 25.04
N TRP A 137 0.50 -21.51 25.01
CA TRP A 137 -0.12 -20.18 25.00
C TRP A 137 0.08 -19.41 26.30
N TYR A 138 0.33 -20.11 27.41
CA TYR A 138 0.71 -19.47 28.67
C TYR A 138 2.12 -18.89 28.56
N ASP A 139 3.06 -19.65 27.99
CA ASP A 139 4.44 -19.18 27.75
C ASP A 139 4.43 -17.93 26.86
N SER A 140 3.73 -17.97 25.72
CA SER A 140 3.65 -16.81 24.82
C SER A 140 2.85 -15.64 25.40
N GLY A 141 1.81 -15.91 26.18
CA GLY A 141 1.02 -14.88 26.86
C GLY A 141 1.76 -14.20 28.01
N ALA A 142 2.71 -14.90 28.64
CA ALA A 142 3.56 -14.37 29.70
C ALA A 142 4.75 -13.54 29.18
N MET A 143 5.00 -13.57 27.86
CA MET A 143 6.12 -12.87 27.21
C MET A 143 6.34 -11.42 27.67
N PRO A 144 5.30 -10.56 27.85
CA PRO A 144 5.49 -9.15 28.20
C PRO A 144 6.36 -8.91 29.44
N PHE A 145 6.30 -9.81 30.44
CA PHE A 145 7.08 -9.73 31.68
C PHE A 145 8.15 -10.82 31.77
N ALA A 146 7.89 -12.02 31.23
CA ALA A 146 8.83 -13.14 31.29
C ALA A 146 10.12 -12.88 30.50
N GLN A 147 10.06 -12.12 29.41
CA GLN A 147 11.24 -11.74 28.62
C GLN A 147 12.29 -10.97 29.44
N TRP A 148 11.84 -10.26 30.48
CA TRP A 148 12.69 -9.48 31.38
C TRP A 148 13.13 -10.27 32.61
N GLY A 149 12.60 -11.47 32.83
CA GLY A 149 12.76 -12.26 34.06
C GLY A 149 12.03 -11.66 35.27
N TRP A 150 11.03 -10.82 35.04
CA TRP A 150 10.21 -10.22 36.08
C TRP A 150 9.38 -11.28 36.82
N PRO A 151 9.16 -11.18 38.15
CA PRO A 151 9.50 -10.09 39.06
C PRO A 151 10.91 -10.18 39.71
N HIS A 152 11.72 -11.16 39.33
CA HIS A 152 13.02 -11.39 39.98
C HIS A 152 14.13 -10.45 39.45
N GLN A 153 13.99 -10.02 38.20
CA GLN A 153 14.92 -9.11 37.52
C GLN A 153 14.17 -8.29 36.46
N GLY A 154 14.82 -7.27 35.92
CA GLY A 154 14.30 -6.52 34.77
C GLY A 154 13.10 -5.60 35.06
N ASP A 155 12.93 -5.14 36.30
CA ASP A 155 11.79 -4.32 36.71
C ASP A 155 11.70 -2.98 35.96
N GLU A 156 12.84 -2.31 35.73
CA GLU A 156 12.89 -1.05 34.96
C GLU A 156 12.51 -1.26 33.48
N GLN A 157 13.00 -2.32 32.85
CA GLN A 157 12.66 -2.66 31.46
C GLN A 157 11.18 -3.02 31.33
N PHE A 158 10.65 -3.79 32.28
CA PHE A 158 9.23 -4.11 32.31
C PHE A 158 8.37 -2.84 32.45
N GLN A 159 8.68 -1.96 33.41
CA GLN A 159 7.91 -0.74 33.66
C GLN A 159 7.98 0.26 32.49
N SER A 160 9.11 0.35 31.80
CA SER A 160 9.27 1.25 30.66
C SER A 160 8.62 0.76 29.36
N GLN A 161 8.31 -0.53 29.24
CA GLN A 161 7.77 -1.13 28.01
C GLN A 161 6.39 -1.78 28.15
N PHE A 162 5.83 -1.81 29.37
CA PHE A 162 4.49 -2.31 29.63
C PHE A 162 3.54 -1.16 30.02
N PRO A 163 2.40 -0.98 29.33
CA PRO A 163 1.89 -1.76 28.19
C PRO A 163 2.66 -1.48 26.89
N ALA A 164 2.71 -2.46 25.98
CA ALA A 164 3.27 -2.23 24.64
C ALA A 164 2.38 -1.26 23.82
N ASP A 165 2.97 -0.39 23.01
CA ASP A 165 2.19 0.57 22.22
C ASP A 165 1.44 -0.08 21.05
N PHE A 166 2.02 -1.11 20.43
CA PHE A 166 1.51 -1.72 19.21
C PHE A 166 1.92 -3.19 19.08
N ILE A 167 0.99 -4.03 18.61
CA ILE A 167 1.25 -5.37 18.10
C ILE A 167 0.52 -5.61 16.77
N SER A 168 1.00 -6.58 15.97
CA SER A 168 0.31 -6.98 14.74
C SER A 168 0.50 -8.46 14.47
N GLU A 169 -0.61 -9.20 14.38
CA GLU A 169 -0.61 -10.62 14.02
C GLU A 169 -1.87 -10.99 13.25
N ALA A 170 -1.89 -12.20 12.68
CA ALA A 170 -3.02 -12.70 11.91
C ALA A 170 -4.27 -12.97 12.76
N ILE A 171 -5.43 -12.94 12.10
CA ILE A 171 -6.77 -13.09 12.70
C ILE A 171 -6.97 -14.34 13.57
N ASP A 172 -6.18 -15.39 13.38
CA ASP A 172 -6.19 -16.58 14.22
C ASP A 172 -5.71 -16.31 15.66
N GLN A 173 -4.89 -15.28 15.89
CA GLN A 173 -4.42 -14.91 17.23
C GLN A 173 -5.50 -14.36 18.15
N THR A 174 -6.69 -14.03 17.63
CA THR A 174 -7.89 -13.75 18.43
C THR A 174 -8.31 -14.91 19.35
N ARG A 175 -7.79 -16.12 19.12
CA ARG A 175 -8.01 -17.30 19.98
C ARG A 175 -6.71 -17.89 20.54
N GLY A 176 -5.61 -17.17 20.38
CA GLY A 176 -4.27 -17.59 20.79
C GLY A 176 -3.61 -16.48 21.59
N TRP A 177 -2.58 -15.87 21.00
CA TRP A 177 -1.69 -14.95 21.69
C TRP A 177 -2.37 -13.69 22.22
N PHE A 178 -3.34 -13.12 21.50
CA PHE A 178 -4.07 -11.93 21.99
C PHE A 178 -4.87 -12.25 23.26
N TYR A 179 -5.54 -13.40 23.27
CA TYR A 179 -6.29 -13.86 24.43
C TYR A 179 -5.38 -14.14 25.62
N SER A 180 -4.30 -14.91 25.42
CA SER A 180 -3.44 -15.30 26.54
C SER A 180 -2.74 -14.11 27.18
N GLN A 181 -2.25 -13.15 26.39
CA GLN A 181 -1.71 -11.89 26.92
C GLN A 181 -2.74 -11.10 27.73
N LEU A 182 -3.95 -10.89 27.18
CA LEU A 182 -5.00 -10.14 27.88
C LEU A 182 -5.44 -10.84 29.16
N ALA A 183 -5.64 -12.15 29.11
CA ALA A 183 -6.06 -12.93 30.26
C ALA A 183 -5.02 -12.87 31.38
N ILE A 184 -3.75 -13.12 31.06
CA ILE A 184 -2.66 -13.11 32.05
C ILE A 184 -2.48 -11.71 32.64
N ALA A 185 -2.40 -10.67 31.81
CA ALA A 185 -2.26 -9.29 32.28
C ALA A 185 -3.45 -8.86 33.16
N THR A 186 -4.68 -9.25 32.78
CA THR A 186 -5.88 -8.96 33.58
C THR A 186 -5.85 -9.67 34.93
N MET A 187 -5.39 -10.93 34.98
CA MET A 187 -5.34 -11.70 36.23
C MET A 187 -4.22 -11.27 37.18
N LEU A 188 -3.10 -10.77 36.65
CA LEU A 188 -1.95 -10.33 37.44
C LEU A 188 -2.01 -8.86 37.87
N PHE A 189 -2.54 -7.99 37.00
CA PHE A 189 -2.46 -6.53 37.17
C PHE A 189 -3.83 -5.84 37.21
N GLY A 190 -4.92 -6.58 36.98
CA GLY A 190 -6.27 -6.01 36.97
C GLY A 190 -6.76 -5.55 38.34
N GLU A 191 -7.78 -4.69 38.34
CA GLU A 191 -8.47 -4.27 39.57
C GLU A 191 -9.05 -5.51 40.29
N GLY A 192 -8.64 -5.72 41.54
CA GLY A 192 -9.00 -6.92 42.30
C GLY A 192 -8.12 -8.15 42.01
N ALA A 193 -7.00 -8.00 41.31
CA ALA A 193 -5.92 -8.97 41.21
C ALA A 193 -5.17 -9.13 42.54
N ALA A 194 -5.89 -9.60 43.55
CA ALA A 194 -5.34 -10.22 44.74
C ALA A 194 -6.20 -11.46 44.97
N ILE A 195 -5.66 -12.65 44.70
CA ILE A 195 -6.34 -13.90 45.06
C ILE A 195 -6.18 -14.08 46.57
N SER A 196 -6.92 -13.31 47.37
CA SER A 196 -7.16 -13.64 48.77
C SER A 196 -8.41 -14.52 48.84
N GLU A 197 -8.28 -15.80 48.47
CA GLU A 197 -9.29 -16.79 48.86
C GLU A 197 -9.09 -17.17 50.34
N PRO A 198 -10.16 -17.15 51.16
CA PRO A 198 -10.05 -17.55 52.57
C PRO A 198 -9.52 -18.99 52.70
N GLY A 199 -8.35 -19.15 53.31
CA GLY A 199 -7.73 -20.46 53.57
C GLY A 199 -6.40 -20.71 52.85
N PHE A 200 -5.99 -19.84 51.93
CA PHE A 200 -4.59 -19.77 51.47
C PHE A 200 -3.88 -18.68 52.28
N GLY A 201 -2.81 -19.06 53.00
CA GLY A 201 -2.03 -18.11 53.80
C GLY A 201 -1.48 -16.99 52.92
N GLU A 202 -1.26 -15.81 53.52
CA GLU A 202 -0.56 -14.70 52.90
C GLU A 202 0.86 -15.15 52.49
N SER A 203 1.01 -15.75 51.32
CA SER A 203 2.31 -15.85 50.68
C SER A 203 2.68 -14.42 50.33
N GLY A 204 3.60 -13.82 51.10
CA GLY A 204 3.98 -12.41 51.02
C GLY A 204 3.99 -11.94 49.57
N SER A 205 2.92 -11.25 49.19
CA SER A 205 2.74 -10.88 47.80
C SER A 205 3.73 -9.77 47.51
N SER A 206 4.56 -9.96 46.49
CA SER A 206 5.39 -8.90 45.91
C SER A 206 4.53 -7.77 45.29
N THR A 207 3.20 -7.82 45.41
CA THR A 207 2.28 -6.74 45.06
C THR A 207 2.44 -5.50 45.95
N ASP A 208 3.22 -5.58 47.04
CA ASP A 208 3.59 -4.42 47.85
C ASP A 208 4.80 -3.63 47.30
N THR A 209 5.18 -3.86 46.05
CA THR A 209 6.10 -2.96 45.32
C THR A 209 5.33 -1.67 44.98
N PRO A 210 5.72 -0.49 45.51
CA PRO A 210 4.99 0.76 45.30
C PRO A 210 4.76 1.14 43.83
N ALA A 211 5.60 0.65 42.92
CA ALA A 211 5.55 0.92 41.49
C ALA A 211 4.32 0.32 40.78
N LEU A 212 3.79 -0.84 41.23
CA LEU A 212 2.61 -1.46 40.62
C LEU A 212 1.30 -0.73 40.95
N LYS A 213 1.27 0.07 42.03
CA LYS A 213 0.09 0.85 42.43
C LYS A 213 -0.18 2.08 41.53
N GLN A 214 0.72 2.39 40.59
CA GLN A 214 0.61 3.50 39.65
C GLN A 214 0.28 3.10 38.20
N LEU A 215 0.16 1.81 37.90
CA LEU A 215 -0.24 1.38 36.55
C LEU A 215 -1.76 1.52 36.42
N ASP A 216 -2.20 2.59 35.75
CA ASP A 216 -3.61 2.83 35.42
C ASP A 216 -4.22 1.77 34.46
N TYR A 217 -3.43 0.79 33.98
CA TYR A 217 -3.83 -0.11 32.90
C TYR A 217 -3.31 -1.55 33.04
N PRO A 218 -4.19 -2.58 33.17
CA PRO A 218 -3.83 -4.00 33.06
C PRO A 218 -3.76 -4.48 31.59
N LEU A 219 -3.59 -3.57 30.64
CA LEU A 219 -3.58 -3.87 29.21
C LEU A 219 -2.22 -4.45 28.83
N PRO A 220 -2.14 -5.56 28.08
CA PRO A 220 -0.86 -6.04 27.56
C PRO A 220 -0.31 -5.15 26.42
N PHE A 221 -1.21 -4.50 25.68
CA PHE A 221 -0.88 -3.64 24.55
C PHE A 221 -1.99 -2.60 24.32
N ARG A 222 -1.64 -1.44 23.75
CA ARG A 222 -2.55 -0.33 23.45
C ARG A 222 -3.25 -0.48 22.11
N ASN A 223 -2.50 -0.79 21.05
CA ASN A 223 -3.03 -0.92 19.68
C ASN A 223 -2.73 -2.29 19.08
N CYS A 224 -3.65 -2.81 18.26
CA CYS A 224 -3.49 -4.09 17.58
C CYS A 224 -4.01 -4.04 16.14
N ILE A 225 -3.13 -4.28 15.16
CA ILE A 225 -3.55 -4.61 13.80
C ILE A 225 -3.76 -6.11 13.68
N VAL A 226 -4.95 -6.50 13.24
CA VAL A 226 -5.33 -7.88 12.98
C VAL A 226 -5.27 -8.15 11.49
N LEU A 227 -4.24 -8.89 11.07
CA LEU A 227 -3.99 -9.14 9.66
C LEU A 227 -4.99 -10.15 9.09
N GLY A 228 -5.35 -9.93 7.83
CA GLY A 228 -6.05 -10.91 7.01
C GLY A 228 -5.18 -12.14 6.73
N LEU A 229 -5.78 -13.19 6.17
CA LEU A 229 -5.01 -14.37 5.79
C LEU A 229 -4.35 -14.16 4.43
N MET A 230 -3.12 -14.64 4.26
CA MET A 230 -2.54 -14.75 2.94
C MET A 230 -3.01 -16.04 2.24
N LEU A 231 -3.70 -15.85 1.12
CA LEU A 231 -4.04 -16.89 0.15
C LEU A 231 -3.02 -16.86 -0.99
N SER A 232 -2.98 -17.91 -1.80
CA SER A 232 -2.18 -17.94 -3.03
C SER A 232 -3.06 -18.14 -4.24
N GLN A 233 -2.64 -17.55 -5.35
CA GLN A 233 -3.12 -17.79 -6.69
C GLN A 233 -2.10 -18.64 -7.46
N TRP A 234 -2.57 -19.71 -8.12
CA TRP A 234 -1.73 -20.55 -8.99
C TRP A 234 -2.54 -21.09 -10.16
N TRP A 235 -1.84 -21.68 -11.13
CA TRP A 235 -2.40 -22.36 -12.29
C TRP A 235 -2.12 -23.85 -12.15
N GLU A 236 -3.16 -24.68 -12.16
CA GLU A 236 -3.02 -26.13 -12.08
C GLU A 236 -3.54 -26.85 -13.32
N HIS A 237 -2.79 -27.87 -13.73
CA HIS A 237 -3.20 -28.85 -14.73
C HIS A 237 -3.09 -30.25 -14.12
N GLU A 238 -4.12 -31.07 -14.29
CA GLU A 238 -4.12 -32.48 -13.90
C GLU A 238 -4.12 -33.33 -15.16
N ASP A 239 -3.13 -34.23 -15.28
CA ASP A 239 -3.06 -35.17 -16.39
C ASP A 239 -4.01 -36.36 -16.21
N ALA A 240 -4.10 -37.24 -17.22
CA ALA A 240 -4.95 -38.42 -17.19
C ALA A 240 -4.62 -39.40 -16.03
N ASP A 241 -3.37 -39.36 -15.53
CA ASP A 241 -2.87 -40.18 -14.42
C ASP A 241 -3.07 -39.49 -13.04
N LYS A 242 -3.82 -38.38 -12.99
CA LYS A 242 -4.09 -37.56 -11.80
C LYS A 242 -2.86 -36.90 -11.19
N LYS A 243 -1.78 -36.71 -11.95
CA LYS A 243 -0.62 -35.95 -11.50
C LYS A 243 -0.85 -34.47 -11.76
N LYS A 244 -0.68 -33.66 -10.72
CA LYS A 244 -0.84 -32.21 -10.78
C LYS A 244 0.45 -31.51 -11.15
N THR A 245 0.38 -30.62 -12.13
CA THR A 245 1.40 -29.62 -12.43
C THR A 245 0.90 -28.27 -11.91
N ILE A 246 1.72 -27.56 -11.15
CA ILE A 246 1.39 -26.26 -10.54
C ILE A 246 2.38 -25.22 -11.06
N LEU A 247 1.86 -24.10 -11.54
CA LEU A 247 2.60 -22.94 -12.01
C LEU A 247 2.13 -21.70 -11.24
N LEU A 248 3.05 -20.79 -10.93
CA LEU A 248 2.77 -19.65 -10.04
C LEU A 248 2.47 -18.37 -10.81
N ASP A 249 2.77 -18.37 -12.11
CA ASP A 249 2.54 -17.25 -13.01
C ASP A 249 1.67 -17.65 -14.21
N GLU A 250 0.85 -16.72 -14.70
CA GLU A 250 0.03 -16.95 -15.89
C GLU A 250 0.90 -17.12 -17.14
N SER A 251 2.02 -16.40 -17.22
CA SER A 251 2.95 -16.47 -18.35
C SER A 251 3.54 -17.87 -18.49
N GLU A 252 3.94 -18.49 -17.37
CA GLU A 252 4.42 -19.87 -17.31
C GLU A 252 3.36 -20.83 -17.88
N SER A 253 2.08 -20.60 -17.56
CA SER A 253 0.99 -21.44 -18.11
C SER A 253 0.82 -21.27 -19.62
N LYS A 254 1.09 -20.08 -20.16
CA LYS A 254 0.99 -19.77 -21.61
C LYS A 254 2.15 -20.38 -22.42
N GLU A 255 3.27 -20.72 -21.79
CA GLU A 255 4.39 -21.43 -22.41
C GLU A 255 4.08 -22.91 -22.70
N HIS A 256 2.96 -23.43 -22.18
CA HIS A 256 2.48 -24.78 -22.39
C HIS A 256 1.13 -24.82 -23.14
N PRO A 257 1.08 -24.41 -24.43
CA PRO A 257 -0.18 -24.30 -25.19
C PRO A 257 -0.87 -25.66 -25.42
N ASP A 258 -0.16 -26.76 -25.24
CA ASP A 258 -0.66 -28.13 -25.31
C ASP A 258 -1.46 -28.56 -24.07
N LYS A 259 -1.38 -27.81 -22.96
CA LYS A 259 -2.03 -28.14 -21.68
C LYS A 259 -3.00 -27.04 -21.26
N LYS A 260 -4.16 -27.46 -20.77
CA LYS A 260 -5.15 -26.54 -20.18
C LYS A 260 -4.90 -26.41 -18.67
N PHE A 261 -4.37 -25.25 -18.27
CA PHE A 261 -4.25 -24.87 -16.86
C PHE A 261 -5.49 -24.10 -16.39
N ASN A 262 -5.94 -24.39 -15.17
CA ASN A 262 -7.05 -23.69 -14.53
C ASN A 262 -6.50 -22.84 -13.38
N LYS A 263 -6.94 -21.59 -13.31
CA LYS A 263 -6.63 -20.67 -12.21
C LYS A 263 -7.29 -21.14 -10.92
N GLN A 264 -6.53 -21.18 -9.84
CA GLN A 264 -6.95 -21.57 -8.50
C GLN A 264 -6.59 -20.48 -7.49
N ILE A 265 -7.39 -20.38 -6.43
CA ILE A 265 -7.13 -19.53 -5.26
C ILE A 265 -7.38 -20.36 -4.00
N GLY A 266 -6.46 -20.33 -3.05
CA GLY A 266 -6.58 -21.13 -1.83
C GLY A 266 -5.47 -20.89 -0.83
N LYS A 267 -5.46 -21.66 0.26
CA LYS A 267 -4.45 -21.52 1.33
C LYS A 267 -3.06 -21.91 0.81
N MET A 268 -2.04 -21.14 1.20
CA MET A 268 -0.66 -21.53 0.97
C MET A 268 -0.31 -22.84 1.67
N SER A 269 0.36 -23.74 0.95
CA SER A 269 0.74 -25.05 1.46
C SER A 269 2.11 -25.47 0.96
N LYS A 270 2.99 -25.83 1.90
CA LYS A 270 4.31 -26.41 1.59
C LYS A 270 4.20 -27.71 0.79
N SER A 271 3.15 -28.50 1.00
CA SER A 271 2.94 -29.75 0.25
C SER A 271 2.47 -29.50 -1.17
N LEU A 272 1.68 -28.45 -1.40
CA LEU A 272 1.25 -28.06 -2.74
C LEU A 272 2.31 -27.26 -3.49
N ARG A 273 3.25 -26.62 -2.78
CA ARG A 273 4.24 -25.69 -3.36
C ARG A 273 3.57 -24.62 -4.23
N ASN A 274 2.41 -24.15 -3.79
CA ASN A 274 1.60 -23.18 -4.51
C ASN A 274 2.02 -21.73 -4.19
N TYR A 275 3.26 -21.48 -3.78
CA TYR A 275 3.80 -20.14 -3.49
C TYR A 275 5.34 -20.20 -3.55
N ARG A 276 5.98 -19.04 -3.72
CA ARG A 276 7.45 -18.91 -3.59
C ARG A 276 7.83 -18.56 -2.17
N SER A 277 8.97 -19.06 -1.70
CA SER A 277 9.48 -18.61 -0.41
C SER A 277 9.88 -17.13 -0.47
N PRO A 278 9.88 -16.40 0.66
CA PRO A 278 10.35 -15.03 0.70
C PRO A 278 11.75 -14.84 0.08
N GLU A 279 12.67 -15.78 0.30
CA GLU A 279 14.04 -15.74 -0.24
C GLU A 279 14.03 -15.74 -1.77
N GLU A 280 13.22 -16.61 -2.40
CA GLU A 280 13.08 -16.63 -3.86
C GLU A 280 12.51 -15.30 -4.41
N ILE A 281 11.63 -14.64 -3.66
CA ILE A 281 11.07 -13.33 -4.04
C ILE A 281 12.13 -12.25 -3.92
N PHE A 282 12.92 -12.27 -2.84
CA PHE A 282 13.99 -11.30 -2.62
C PHE A 282 15.06 -11.37 -3.71
N ASP A 283 15.46 -12.58 -4.12
CA ASP A 283 16.44 -12.75 -5.19
C ASP A 283 15.94 -12.28 -6.56
N ARG A 284 14.63 -12.44 -6.82
CA ARG A 284 14.02 -12.09 -8.12
C ARG A 284 13.64 -10.62 -8.26
N TYR A 285 13.03 -10.07 -7.21
CA TYR A 285 12.33 -8.79 -7.27
C TYR A 285 12.82 -7.79 -6.22
N GLY A 286 13.57 -8.25 -5.22
CA GLY A 286 14.01 -7.44 -4.08
C GLY A 286 12.97 -7.40 -2.95
N ALA A 287 13.45 -7.12 -1.74
CA ALA A 287 12.61 -7.04 -0.55
C ALA A 287 11.58 -5.89 -0.64
N ASP A 288 11.97 -4.75 -1.22
CA ASP A 288 11.09 -3.58 -1.36
C ASP A 288 9.90 -3.83 -2.28
N ALA A 289 10.04 -4.66 -3.32
CA ALA A 289 8.92 -5.04 -4.17
C ALA A 289 7.86 -5.81 -3.38
N LEU A 290 8.28 -6.75 -2.53
CA LEU A 290 7.35 -7.49 -1.68
C LEU A 290 6.71 -6.58 -0.62
N ARG A 291 7.50 -5.75 0.07
CA ARG A 291 7.00 -4.81 1.08
C ARG A 291 5.99 -3.85 0.48
N TRP A 292 6.34 -3.23 -0.64
CA TRP A 292 5.46 -2.28 -1.32
C TRP A 292 4.16 -2.95 -1.78
N TYR A 293 4.23 -4.15 -2.37
CA TYR A 293 3.04 -4.92 -2.71
C TYR A 293 2.14 -5.18 -1.49
N LEU A 294 2.71 -5.56 -0.34
CA LEU A 294 1.92 -5.84 0.87
C LEU A 294 1.25 -4.60 1.46
N PHE A 295 1.92 -3.44 1.43
CA PHE A 295 1.37 -2.20 2.00
C PHE A 295 0.48 -1.43 1.02
N ALA A 296 0.87 -1.34 -0.25
CA ALA A 296 0.22 -0.48 -1.22
C ALA A 296 -0.95 -1.12 -1.96
N ASN A 297 -1.11 -2.45 -1.96
CA ASN A 297 -2.15 -3.11 -2.75
C ASN A 297 -3.52 -3.13 -2.05
N GLN A 298 -3.56 -3.38 -0.74
CA GLN A 298 -4.81 -3.40 0.03
C GLN A 298 -4.56 -3.18 1.52
N ALA A 299 -5.62 -2.81 2.24
CA ALA A 299 -5.59 -2.72 3.69
C ALA A 299 -5.20 -4.06 4.35
N PRO A 300 -4.40 -4.03 5.42
CA PRO A 300 -3.74 -5.23 5.97
C PRO A 300 -4.70 -6.25 6.61
N TRP A 301 -5.89 -5.81 7.03
CA TRP A 301 -6.93 -6.68 7.60
C TRP A 301 -7.74 -7.47 6.56
N ASN A 302 -7.59 -7.14 5.28
CA ASN A 302 -8.18 -7.91 4.20
C ASN A 302 -7.27 -9.10 3.85
N SER A 303 -7.86 -10.25 3.54
CA SER A 303 -7.08 -11.40 3.06
C SER A 303 -6.39 -11.06 1.74
N ILE A 304 -5.08 -11.21 1.67
CA ILE A 304 -4.27 -10.93 0.47
C ILE A 304 -4.25 -12.17 -0.41
N ILE A 305 -4.48 -12.00 -1.71
CA ILE A 305 -4.23 -13.06 -2.70
C ILE A 305 -2.82 -12.85 -3.23
N TYR A 306 -1.88 -13.63 -2.71
CA TYR A 306 -0.52 -13.68 -3.23
C TYR A 306 -0.55 -14.08 -4.71
N ALA A 307 -0.11 -13.18 -5.57
CA ALA A 307 0.03 -13.39 -7.00
C ALA A 307 1.37 -12.77 -7.44
N GLU A 308 2.25 -13.59 -8.01
CA GLU A 308 3.59 -13.15 -8.44
C GLU A 308 3.50 -12.02 -9.48
N GLN A 309 2.52 -12.09 -10.39
CA GLN A 309 2.26 -11.02 -11.35
C GLN A 309 1.94 -9.68 -10.67
N SER A 310 1.17 -9.67 -9.57
CA SER A 310 0.86 -8.42 -8.86
C SER A 310 2.09 -7.80 -8.20
N ILE A 311 3.05 -8.62 -7.76
CA ILE A 311 4.34 -8.11 -7.27
C ILE A 311 5.10 -7.46 -8.44
N LYS A 312 5.19 -8.15 -9.59
CA LYS A 312 5.84 -7.63 -10.80
C LYS A 312 5.22 -6.31 -11.26
N ASP A 313 3.89 -6.21 -11.25
CA ASP A 313 3.15 -5.03 -11.70
C ASP A 313 3.38 -3.83 -10.76
N SER A 314 3.60 -4.06 -9.46
CA SER A 314 3.88 -2.99 -8.49
C SER A 314 5.25 -2.30 -8.68
N ILE A 315 6.21 -3.00 -9.29
CA ILE A 315 7.57 -2.48 -9.53
C ILE A 315 7.59 -1.27 -10.49
N PRO A 316 7.03 -1.35 -11.72
CA PRO A 316 6.97 -0.20 -12.63
C PRO A 316 6.05 0.91 -12.14
N GLU A 317 5.06 0.60 -11.32
CA GLU A 317 4.14 1.59 -10.76
C GLU A 317 4.83 2.52 -9.76
N PHE A 318 5.71 1.99 -8.92
CA PHE A 318 6.37 2.77 -7.86
C PHE A 318 7.91 2.74 -7.93
N LEU A 319 8.54 1.59 -7.69
CA LEU A 319 9.99 1.49 -7.49
C LEU A 319 10.79 2.01 -8.70
N LEU A 320 10.47 1.52 -9.89
CA LEU A 320 11.14 1.92 -11.12
C LEU A 320 10.79 3.37 -11.50
N ARG A 321 9.57 3.82 -11.20
CA ARG A 321 9.14 5.20 -11.46
C ARG A 321 9.91 6.20 -10.59
N LEU A 322 10.09 5.89 -9.30
CA LEU A 322 10.90 6.69 -8.39
C LEU A 322 12.36 6.70 -8.85
N TRP A 323 12.92 5.54 -9.17
CA TRP A 323 14.29 5.42 -9.67
C TRP A 323 14.51 6.20 -10.98
N ASN A 324 13.57 6.14 -11.92
CA ASN A 324 13.67 6.86 -13.19
C ASN A 324 13.54 8.37 -13.00
N THR A 325 12.70 8.82 -12.07
CA THR A 325 12.54 10.24 -11.72
C THR A 325 13.83 10.78 -11.09
N PHE A 326 14.44 10.02 -10.18
CA PHE A 326 15.76 10.31 -9.62
C PHE A 326 16.85 10.31 -10.70
N SER A 327 16.89 9.30 -11.57
CA SER A 327 17.89 9.17 -12.63
C SER A 327 17.80 10.33 -13.62
N PHE A 328 16.58 10.77 -13.96
CA PHE A 328 16.35 11.98 -14.73
C PHE A 328 17.01 13.18 -14.06
N PHE A 329 16.72 13.41 -12.77
CA PHE A 329 17.31 14.51 -12.02
C PHE A 329 18.85 14.49 -12.07
N THR A 330 19.47 13.35 -11.72
CA THR A 330 20.93 13.26 -11.63
C THR A 330 21.62 13.51 -12.98
N ILE A 331 21.08 12.95 -14.07
CA ILE A 331 21.67 13.12 -15.41
C ILE A 331 21.70 14.60 -15.81
N TYR A 332 20.58 15.30 -15.64
CA TYR A 332 20.50 16.72 -16.04
C TYR A 332 21.26 17.63 -15.07
N ALA A 333 21.20 17.35 -13.77
CA ALA A 333 21.97 18.06 -12.76
C ALA A 333 23.47 18.00 -13.04
N GLU A 334 24.00 16.83 -13.43
CA GLU A 334 25.40 16.66 -13.81
C GLU A 334 25.75 17.44 -15.09
N ILE A 335 24.92 17.36 -16.13
CA ILE A 335 25.13 18.08 -17.40
C ILE A 335 25.17 19.61 -17.20
N ASP A 336 24.29 20.13 -16.35
CA ASP A 336 24.18 21.57 -16.10
C ASP A 336 25.07 22.07 -14.96
N GLY A 337 25.70 21.16 -14.21
CA GLY A 337 26.55 21.50 -13.07
C GLY A 337 25.75 22.04 -11.89
N PHE A 338 24.53 21.55 -11.67
CA PHE A 338 23.76 21.85 -10.46
C PHE A 338 24.47 21.28 -9.24
N ASP A 339 24.81 22.13 -8.27
CA ASP A 339 25.49 21.74 -7.04
C ASP A 339 24.66 22.14 -5.81
N PRO A 340 24.02 21.17 -5.12
CA PRO A 340 23.20 21.48 -3.95
C PRO A 340 24.02 22.00 -2.76
N ARG A 341 25.35 21.79 -2.73
CA ARG A 341 26.23 22.35 -1.69
C ARG A 341 26.33 23.86 -1.71
N ALA A 342 25.82 24.50 -2.76
CA ALA A 342 25.74 25.95 -2.82
C ALA A 342 24.87 26.51 -1.67
N ALA A 343 23.99 25.69 -1.07
CA ALA A 343 23.36 25.98 0.21
C ALA A 343 24.38 25.87 1.36
N ALA A 344 24.97 27.00 1.76
CA ALA A 344 26.01 27.05 2.78
C ALA A 344 25.52 26.63 4.19
N ASP A 345 24.23 26.86 4.45
CA ASP A 345 23.59 26.62 5.75
C ASP A 345 22.80 25.29 5.79
N ALA A 346 23.02 24.39 4.82
CA ALA A 346 22.36 23.09 4.77
C ALA A 346 22.62 22.27 6.05
N ASP A 347 21.55 21.78 6.66
CA ASP A 347 21.64 20.91 7.83
C ASP A 347 21.92 19.45 7.45
N GLU A 348 22.13 18.59 8.44
CA GLU A 348 22.48 17.18 8.22
C GLU A 348 21.39 16.34 7.54
N GLN A 349 20.15 16.88 7.46
CA GLN A 349 18.99 16.21 6.90
C GLN A 349 18.47 16.89 5.62
N LEU A 350 19.15 17.94 5.16
CA LEU A 350 18.80 18.78 4.02
C LEU A 350 17.36 19.31 4.08
N SER A 351 16.93 19.82 5.24
CA SER A 351 15.58 20.37 5.37
C SER A 351 15.31 21.48 4.34
N PRO A 352 14.08 21.64 3.83
CA PRO A 352 13.76 22.66 2.83
C PRO A 352 14.18 24.08 3.25
N GLY A 353 14.12 24.40 4.54
CA GLY A 353 14.55 25.69 5.07
C GLY A 353 16.06 25.90 5.01
N SER A 354 16.85 24.84 5.27
CA SER A 354 18.32 24.93 5.27
C SER A 354 18.91 25.09 3.86
N LEU A 355 18.21 24.57 2.84
CA LEU A 355 18.59 24.72 1.43
C LEU A 355 18.39 26.16 0.89
N ALA A 356 17.63 27.00 1.60
CA ALA A 356 17.24 28.33 1.11
C ALA A 356 18.41 29.34 1.03
N SER A 357 19.56 29.04 1.64
CA SER A 357 20.77 29.86 1.54
C SER A 357 21.49 29.72 0.20
N ALA A 358 21.09 28.79 -0.66
CA ALA A 358 21.73 28.60 -1.95
C ALA A 358 21.55 29.81 -2.90
N PRO A 359 22.60 30.17 -3.66
CA PRO A 359 22.48 31.06 -4.81
C PRO A 359 21.40 30.58 -5.77
N MET A 360 20.63 31.51 -6.33
CA MET A 360 19.52 31.24 -7.25
C MET A 360 18.38 30.39 -6.67
N TYR A 361 18.38 30.10 -5.36
CA TYR A 361 17.20 29.57 -4.69
C TYR A 361 16.15 30.67 -4.54
N ARG A 362 14.90 30.35 -4.85
CA ARG A 362 13.76 31.22 -4.57
C ARG A 362 12.74 30.50 -3.68
N PRO A 363 12.05 31.21 -2.77
CA PRO A 363 10.92 30.65 -2.04
C PRO A 363 9.84 30.13 -2.99
N ALA A 364 9.10 29.09 -2.59
CA ALA A 364 8.07 28.45 -3.42
C ALA A 364 7.10 29.46 -4.04
N ALA A 365 6.64 30.46 -3.29
CA ALA A 365 5.70 31.49 -3.76
C ALA A 365 6.21 32.33 -4.95
N GLN A 366 7.52 32.36 -5.21
CA GLN A 366 8.13 33.12 -6.32
C GLN A 366 8.48 32.25 -7.53
N ARG A 367 8.30 30.93 -7.41
CA ARG A 367 8.56 29.97 -8.49
C ARG A 367 7.38 29.90 -9.47
N SER A 368 7.58 29.18 -10.57
CA SER A 368 6.53 28.98 -11.56
C SER A 368 5.32 28.25 -10.95
N GLU A 369 4.17 28.32 -11.60
CA GLU A 369 2.95 27.69 -11.11
C GLU A 369 3.10 26.16 -10.96
N ILE A 370 3.78 25.49 -11.90
CA ILE A 370 3.98 24.04 -11.82
C ILE A 370 4.89 23.64 -10.64
N ASP A 371 5.84 24.50 -10.27
CA ASP A 371 6.70 24.31 -9.09
C ASP A 371 5.89 24.48 -7.80
N ARG A 372 5.08 25.54 -7.72
CA ARG A 372 4.17 25.77 -6.57
C ARG A 372 3.21 24.61 -6.40
N TRP A 373 2.66 24.09 -7.49
CA TRP A 373 1.75 22.96 -7.48
C TRP A 373 2.42 21.71 -6.91
N ILE A 374 3.57 21.27 -7.42
CA ILE A 374 4.17 20.02 -6.95
C ILE A 374 4.64 20.11 -5.49
N LEU A 375 5.07 21.29 -5.03
CA LEU A 375 5.41 21.53 -3.63
C LEU A 375 4.15 21.54 -2.73
N SER A 376 3.02 22.04 -3.23
CA SER A 376 1.73 21.92 -2.55
C SER A 376 1.29 20.46 -2.43
N GLU A 377 1.41 19.66 -3.50
CA GLU A 377 1.12 18.22 -3.46
C GLU A 377 2.04 17.47 -2.49
N LEU A 378 3.33 17.82 -2.42
CA LEU A 378 4.27 17.25 -1.47
C LEU A 378 3.83 17.47 -0.03
N ASN A 379 3.45 18.70 0.34
CA ASN A 379 3.04 19.03 1.70
C ASN A 379 1.69 18.38 2.06
N GLN A 380 0.74 18.31 1.12
CA GLN A 380 -0.53 17.60 1.30
C GLN A 380 -0.33 16.09 1.45
N ALA A 381 0.54 15.49 0.62
CA ALA A 381 0.88 14.08 0.72
C ALA A 381 1.57 13.78 2.06
N THR A 382 2.49 14.63 2.50
CA THR A 382 3.15 14.53 3.81
C THR A 382 2.14 14.55 4.95
N ALA A 383 1.26 15.55 4.99
CA ALA A 383 0.20 15.64 6.01
C ALA A 383 -0.70 14.39 6.01
N LYS A 384 -1.08 13.91 4.82
CA LYS A 384 -1.90 12.72 4.67
C LYS A 384 -1.16 11.45 5.12
N VAL A 385 0.11 11.30 4.80
CA VAL A 385 0.91 10.13 5.24
C VAL A 385 1.00 10.10 6.76
N ILE A 386 1.30 11.24 7.41
CA ILE A 386 1.35 11.34 8.88
C ILE A 386 0.00 10.93 9.48
N ASP A 387 -1.09 11.57 9.06
CA ASP A 387 -2.44 11.28 9.56
C ASP A 387 -2.86 9.82 9.34
N ARG A 388 -2.48 9.21 8.21
CA ARG A 388 -2.76 7.79 7.95
C ARG A 388 -1.88 6.87 8.78
N MET A 389 -0.59 7.17 8.97
CA MET A 389 0.32 6.35 9.78
C MET A 389 -0.02 6.42 11.27
N ASP A 390 -0.42 7.57 11.80
CA ASP A 390 -0.94 7.74 13.16
C ASP A 390 -2.22 6.90 13.39
N ALA A 391 -3.01 6.71 12.33
CA ALA A 391 -4.18 5.84 12.32
C ALA A 391 -3.87 4.36 12.02
N LEU A 392 -2.59 3.98 11.86
CA LEU A 392 -2.13 2.65 11.46
C LEU A 392 -2.66 2.17 10.09
N ASP A 393 -2.99 3.12 9.21
CA ASP A 393 -3.53 2.92 7.87
C ASP A 393 -2.42 3.02 6.81
N ASN A 394 -1.58 1.98 6.76
CA ASN A 394 -0.45 1.90 5.84
C ASN A 394 -0.87 1.94 4.36
N TYR A 395 -2.06 1.43 4.04
CA TYR A 395 -2.54 1.39 2.66
C TYR A 395 -2.79 2.78 2.11
N ASN A 396 -3.58 3.60 2.82
CA ASN A 396 -3.86 4.95 2.34
C ASN A 396 -2.65 5.88 2.44
N ALA A 397 -1.69 5.60 3.33
CA ALA A 397 -0.38 6.24 3.32
C ALA A 397 0.38 5.96 2.01
N CYS A 398 0.54 4.69 1.63
CA CYS A 398 1.17 4.30 0.36
C CYS A 398 0.44 4.91 -0.86
N GLN A 399 -0.90 4.96 -0.85
CA GLN A 399 -1.66 5.59 -1.94
C GLN A 399 -1.37 7.09 -2.08
N ALA A 400 -1.17 7.80 -0.97
CA ALA A 400 -0.78 9.22 -0.99
C ALA A 400 0.61 9.41 -1.63
N ILE A 401 1.58 8.58 -1.24
CA ILE A 401 2.95 8.60 -1.80
C ILE A 401 2.92 8.26 -3.30
N SER A 402 2.18 7.23 -3.71
CA SER A 402 1.99 6.87 -5.13
C SER A 402 1.39 8.01 -5.94
N THR A 403 0.40 8.71 -5.39
CA THR A 403 -0.26 9.84 -6.05
C THR A 403 0.70 11.02 -6.25
N LEU A 404 1.51 11.32 -5.23
CA LEU A 404 2.57 12.32 -5.32
C LEU A 404 3.60 11.95 -6.38
N LEU A 405 4.11 10.71 -6.36
CA LEU A 405 5.09 10.25 -7.35
C LEU A 405 4.53 10.24 -8.78
N ASP A 406 3.24 9.90 -8.96
CA ASP A 406 2.57 10.04 -10.25
C ASP A 406 2.53 11.50 -10.72
N GLY A 407 2.15 12.44 -9.84
CA GLY A 407 2.18 13.87 -10.13
C GLY A 407 3.59 14.37 -10.46
N LEU A 408 4.59 13.93 -9.70
CA LEU A 408 5.99 14.29 -9.91
C LEU A 408 6.50 13.80 -11.26
N SER A 409 6.26 12.53 -11.59
CA SER A 409 6.82 11.90 -12.78
C SER A 409 6.04 12.24 -14.06
N ASN A 410 4.73 12.00 -14.07
CA ASN A 410 3.91 12.08 -15.28
C ASN A 410 3.44 13.50 -15.63
N TRP A 411 3.53 14.43 -14.68
CA TRP A 411 3.11 15.82 -14.88
C TRP A 411 4.26 16.79 -14.68
N TYR A 412 4.83 16.88 -13.48
CA TYR A 412 5.88 17.86 -13.20
C TYR A 412 7.12 17.64 -14.07
N VAL A 413 7.76 16.47 -14.01
CA VAL A 413 8.97 16.17 -14.78
C VAL A 413 8.68 16.21 -16.27
N ARG A 414 7.62 15.52 -16.75
CA ARG A 414 7.28 15.48 -18.18
C ARG A 414 7.06 16.88 -18.77
N ARG A 415 6.33 17.76 -18.07
CA ARG A 415 6.02 19.12 -18.56
C ARG A 415 7.13 20.13 -18.28
N SER A 416 8.08 19.81 -17.41
CA SER A 416 9.25 20.66 -17.15
C SER A 416 10.48 20.28 -17.98
N ARG A 417 10.42 19.28 -18.87
CA ARG A 417 11.58 18.84 -19.68
C ARG A 417 12.25 19.97 -20.44
N ASP A 418 11.47 20.86 -21.03
CA ASP A 418 12.01 22.01 -21.78
C ASP A 418 12.79 22.96 -20.90
N ARG A 419 12.42 23.09 -19.62
CA ARG A 419 13.14 23.89 -18.61
C ARG A 419 14.51 23.27 -18.32
N PHE A 420 14.57 21.94 -18.18
CA PHE A 420 15.83 21.19 -18.02
C PHE A 420 16.68 21.17 -19.30
N TRP A 421 16.07 21.27 -20.48
CA TRP A 421 16.75 21.32 -21.79
C TRP A 421 17.14 22.72 -22.24
N ALA A 422 16.67 23.77 -21.57
CA ALA A 422 17.00 25.14 -21.92
C ALA A 422 18.52 25.34 -22.00
N SER A 423 18.99 25.92 -23.11
CA SER A 423 20.43 26.10 -23.36
C SER A 423 21.08 27.08 -22.39
N ASP A 424 20.30 28.03 -21.86
CA ASP A 424 20.76 28.96 -20.83
C ASP A 424 20.81 28.26 -19.46
N LYS A 425 22.01 27.82 -19.09
CA LYS A 425 22.27 27.15 -17.80
C LYS A 425 22.07 28.07 -16.60
N GLN A 426 22.06 29.39 -16.79
CA GLN A 426 21.96 30.37 -15.69
C GLN A 426 20.55 30.96 -15.56
N SER A 427 19.59 30.46 -16.36
CA SER A 427 18.20 30.89 -16.27
C SER A 427 17.62 30.59 -14.89
N GLN A 428 17.02 31.60 -14.25
CA GLN A 428 16.34 31.45 -12.96
C GLN A 428 15.25 30.38 -13.01
N ASP A 429 14.51 30.28 -14.13
CA ASP A 429 13.46 29.27 -14.27
C ASP A 429 14.01 27.84 -14.25
N LYS A 430 15.21 27.63 -14.84
CA LYS A 430 15.90 26.34 -14.83
C LYS A 430 16.36 25.97 -13.42
N HIS A 431 16.91 26.93 -12.69
CA HIS A 431 17.32 26.73 -11.29
C HIS A 431 16.13 26.42 -10.37
N ASP A 432 15.00 27.11 -10.54
CA ASP A 432 13.78 26.80 -9.80
C ASP A 432 13.32 25.36 -10.04
N ALA A 433 13.40 24.87 -11.28
CA ALA A 433 13.04 23.51 -11.63
C ALA A 433 13.93 22.47 -10.91
N TYR A 434 15.24 22.72 -10.88
CA TYR A 434 16.21 21.86 -10.17
C TYR A 434 15.99 21.85 -8.67
N TRP A 435 15.86 23.02 -8.03
CA TRP A 435 15.62 23.12 -6.59
C TRP A 435 14.32 22.44 -6.18
N THR A 436 13.25 22.67 -6.95
CA THR A 436 11.95 22.04 -6.71
C THR A 436 12.02 20.52 -6.82
N LEU A 437 12.68 19.99 -7.85
CA LEU A 437 12.83 18.55 -8.03
C LEU A 437 13.71 17.93 -6.94
N TYR A 438 14.80 18.60 -6.55
CA TYR A 438 15.70 18.15 -5.50
C TYR A 438 15.00 18.10 -4.13
N GLU A 439 14.34 19.20 -3.73
CA GLU A 439 13.54 19.27 -2.49
C GLU A 439 12.48 18.16 -2.46
N THR A 440 11.76 17.97 -3.57
CA THR A 440 10.70 16.96 -3.63
C THR A 440 11.25 15.54 -3.54
N LEU A 441 12.39 15.25 -4.19
CA LEU A 441 13.03 13.93 -4.12
C LEU A 441 13.54 13.60 -2.71
N ILE A 442 14.16 14.57 -2.01
CA ILE A 442 14.63 14.39 -0.63
C ILE A 442 13.48 14.02 0.29
N GLU A 443 12.39 14.80 0.29
CA GLU A 443 11.25 14.56 1.17
C GLU A 443 10.48 13.30 0.77
N LEU A 444 10.33 13.01 -0.53
CA LEU A 444 9.69 11.78 -1.01
C LEU A 444 10.47 10.53 -0.58
N VAL A 445 11.80 10.58 -0.58
CA VAL A 445 12.66 9.48 -0.12
C VAL A 445 12.46 9.23 1.39
N LYS A 446 12.39 10.29 2.20
CA LYS A 446 12.08 10.18 3.63
C LYS A 446 10.69 9.59 3.88
N LEU A 447 9.66 10.06 3.16
CA LEU A 447 8.30 9.50 3.24
C LEU A 447 8.23 8.02 2.86
N ALA A 448 9.03 7.60 1.86
CA ALA A 448 9.05 6.23 1.38
C ALA A 448 9.84 5.26 2.29
N ALA A 449 10.72 5.77 3.17
CA ALA A 449 11.67 4.97 3.94
C ALA A 449 11.05 3.86 4.80
N PRO A 450 9.91 4.04 5.50
CA PRO A 450 9.27 2.96 6.27
C PRO A 450 8.76 1.80 5.39
N PHE A 451 8.45 2.09 4.12
CA PHE A 451 7.80 1.15 3.20
C PHE A 451 8.82 0.44 2.30
N THR A 452 9.77 1.20 1.72
CA THR A 452 10.82 0.70 0.81
C THR A 452 12.21 1.10 1.32
N PRO A 453 12.67 0.50 2.44
CA PRO A 453 13.85 0.97 3.15
C PRO A 453 15.15 0.88 2.35
N PHE A 454 15.29 -0.08 1.43
CA PHE A 454 16.53 -0.26 0.67
C PHE A 454 16.66 0.75 -0.47
N LEU A 455 15.58 0.95 -1.24
CA LEU A 455 15.51 1.95 -2.30
C LEU A 455 15.62 3.36 -1.72
N ALA A 456 14.89 3.65 -0.65
CA ALA A 456 14.96 4.96 -0.01
C ALA A 456 16.38 5.29 0.45
N ASP A 457 17.06 4.36 1.12
CA ASP A 457 18.43 4.59 1.60
C ASP A 457 19.44 4.73 0.46
N ALA A 458 19.30 3.92 -0.60
CA ALA A 458 20.15 4.02 -1.79
C ALA A 458 19.97 5.37 -2.52
N LEU A 459 18.75 5.90 -2.58
CA LEU A 459 18.48 7.20 -3.18
C LEU A 459 18.98 8.34 -2.29
N TRP A 460 18.77 8.24 -0.97
CA TRP A 460 19.30 9.19 0.00
C TRP A 460 20.81 9.35 -0.14
N GLN A 461 21.56 8.25 -0.04
CA GLN A 461 23.02 8.27 -0.12
C GLN A 461 23.53 8.94 -1.40
N ARG A 462 22.84 8.77 -2.54
CA ARG A 462 23.22 9.40 -3.81
C ARG A 462 22.82 10.88 -3.90
N LEU A 463 21.66 11.24 -3.34
CA LEU A 463 21.22 12.64 -3.28
C LEU A 463 22.06 13.48 -2.32
N THR A 464 22.65 12.84 -1.29
CA THR A 464 23.48 13.49 -0.27
C THR A 464 24.97 13.33 -0.49
N GLU A 465 25.42 12.43 -1.37
CA GLU A 465 26.83 12.22 -1.75
C GLU A 465 27.63 13.53 -1.93
N PRO A 466 27.09 14.58 -2.60
CA PRO A 466 27.83 15.83 -2.75
C PRO A 466 28.28 16.45 -1.41
N PHE A 467 27.51 16.29 -0.34
CA PHE A 467 27.77 16.87 0.99
C PHE A 467 28.76 16.07 1.85
N GLY A 468 29.08 14.82 1.49
CA GLY A 468 29.96 13.94 2.26
C GLY A 468 29.46 13.73 3.70
N ASP A 469 30.38 13.81 4.68
CA ASP A 469 30.08 13.56 6.10
C ASP A 469 29.23 14.65 6.79
N LYS A 470 28.77 15.67 6.05
CA LYS A 470 27.90 16.73 6.61
C LYS A 470 26.45 16.31 6.77
N THR A 471 26.03 15.27 6.04
CA THR A 471 24.67 14.73 6.08
C THR A 471 24.63 13.41 6.82
N LEU A 472 23.45 13.04 7.33
CA LEU A 472 23.26 11.74 7.94
C LEU A 472 23.59 10.61 6.95
N PRO A 473 24.27 9.54 7.39
CA PRO A 473 24.72 8.48 6.50
C PRO A 473 23.59 7.60 5.95
N SER A 474 22.38 7.71 6.51
CA SER A 474 21.21 6.93 6.11
C SER A 474 19.93 7.74 6.30
N VAL A 475 18.95 7.52 5.41
CA VAL A 475 17.61 8.10 5.53
C VAL A 475 16.93 7.67 6.83
N HIS A 476 17.28 6.48 7.34
CA HIS A 476 16.68 5.90 8.55
C HIS A 476 17.12 6.59 9.85
N LEU A 477 18.05 7.53 9.76
CA LEU A 477 18.46 8.40 10.87
C LEU A 477 17.81 9.78 10.80
N CYS A 478 17.12 10.09 9.70
CA CYS A 478 16.40 11.36 9.56
C CYS A 478 15.13 11.36 10.40
N ASP A 479 14.75 12.54 10.86
CA ASP A 479 13.40 12.80 11.35
C ASP A 479 12.39 12.58 10.21
N PHE A 480 11.19 12.11 10.59
CA PHE A 480 10.13 11.93 9.62
C PHE A 480 9.65 13.31 9.11
N PRO A 481 9.33 13.46 7.81
CA PRO A 481 8.92 14.74 7.24
C PRO A 481 7.73 15.37 7.95
N GLU A 482 7.73 16.70 8.05
CA GLU A 482 6.60 17.50 8.53
C GLU A 482 5.95 18.29 7.39
N SER A 483 4.64 18.51 7.48
CA SER A 483 3.90 19.30 6.50
C SER A 483 3.91 20.78 6.86
N ASP A 484 4.29 21.64 5.91
CA ASP A 484 4.19 23.09 6.04
C ASP A 484 2.91 23.60 5.34
N SER A 485 1.90 23.92 6.15
CA SER A 485 0.62 24.46 5.67
C SER A 485 0.77 25.76 4.86
N SER A 486 1.83 26.54 5.05
CA SER A 486 2.07 27.78 4.30
C SER A 486 2.50 27.53 2.84
N ARG A 487 2.94 26.30 2.54
CA ARG A 487 3.32 25.85 1.19
C ARG A 487 2.20 25.11 0.48
N ILE A 488 1.02 24.99 1.10
CA ILE A 488 -0.17 24.36 0.52
C ILE A 488 -1.02 25.43 -0.18
N ASP A 489 -1.13 25.31 -1.50
CA ASP A 489 -2.05 26.08 -2.33
C ASP A 489 -3.21 25.15 -2.74
N VAL A 490 -4.26 25.11 -1.91
CA VAL A 490 -5.41 24.21 -2.11
C VAL A 490 -6.13 24.52 -3.42
N GLY A 491 -6.30 25.82 -3.75
CA GLY A 491 -6.96 26.25 -4.97
C GLY A 491 -6.23 25.74 -6.21
N LEU A 492 -4.91 25.97 -6.27
CA LEU A 492 -4.08 25.48 -7.38
C LEU A 492 -4.08 23.95 -7.46
N SER A 493 -3.99 23.25 -6.34
CA SER A 493 -4.05 21.78 -6.29
C SER A 493 -5.38 21.24 -6.80
N ASP A 494 -6.50 21.86 -6.44
CA ASP A 494 -7.83 21.47 -6.90
C ASP A 494 -7.99 21.72 -8.40
N SER A 495 -7.55 22.89 -8.89
CA SER A 495 -7.55 23.22 -10.32
C SER A 495 -6.70 22.25 -11.14
N MET A 496 -5.49 21.93 -10.66
CA MET A 496 -4.62 20.95 -11.30
C MET A 496 -5.19 19.54 -11.23
N ARG A 497 -5.83 19.14 -10.13
CA ARG A 497 -6.50 17.83 -10.02
C ARG A 497 -7.61 17.71 -11.05
N LEU A 498 -8.44 18.74 -11.20
CA LEU A 498 -9.49 18.80 -12.22
C LEU A 498 -8.91 18.74 -13.63
N LEU A 499 -7.85 19.48 -13.93
CA LEU A 499 -7.18 19.43 -15.24
C LEU A 499 -6.62 18.03 -15.56
N ARG A 500 -6.00 17.38 -14.56
CA ARG A 500 -5.50 15.99 -14.67
C ARG A 500 -6.65 15.00 -14.89
N GLU A 501 -7.76 15.19 -14.20
CA GLU A 501 -8.98 14.40 -14.38
C GLU A 501 -9.55 14.58 -15.80
N ILE A 502 -9.65 15.82 -16.29
CA ILE A 502 -10.07 16.13 -17.67
C ILE A 502 -9.20 15.39 -18.69
N ALA A 503 -7.87 15.47 -18.52
CA ALA A 503 -6.92 14.79 -19.41
C ALA A 503 -7.06 13.25 -19.36
N SER A 504 -7.37 12.68 -18.20
CA SER A 504 -7.61 11.24 -18.02
C SER A 504 -8.92 10.81 -18.67
N LEU A 505 -10.03 11.52 -18.37
CA LEU A 505 -11.35 11.26 -18.91
C LEU A 505 -11.40 11.42 -20.43
N GLY A 506 -10.79 12.48 -20.98
CA GLY A 506 -10.71 12.64 -22.43
C GLY A 506 -9.95 11.49 -23.10
N ARG A 507 -8.83 11.02 -22.51
CA ARG A 507 -8.14 9.81 -23.00
C ARG A 507 -9.01 8.55 -22.90
N ALA A 508 -9.77 8.40 -21.82
CA ALA A 508 -10.70 7.28 -21.65
C ALA A 508 -11.85 7.30 -22.69
N ALA A 509 -12.48 8.46 -22.89
CA ALA A 509 -13.51 8.67 -23.92
C ALA A 509 -12.98 8.33 -25.31
N ARG A 510 -11.76 8.81 -25.61
CA ARG A 510 -11.07 8.52 -26.87
C ARG A 510 -10.79 7.03 -27.06
N ALA A 511 -10.35 6.34 -25.99
CA ALA A 511 -10.05 4.91 -26.03
C ALA A 511 -11.32 4.05 -26.22
N ALA A 512 -12.46 4.47 -25.65
CA ALA A 512 -13.74 3.79 -25.83
C ALA A 512 -14.16 3.74 -27.31
N GLU A 513 -13.92 4.82 -28.06
CA GLU A 513 -14.15 4.91 -29.51
C GLU A 513 -12.98 4.40 -30.37
N LYS A 514 -11.95 3.80 -29.73
CA LYS A 514 -10.75 3.26 -30.41
C LYS A 514 -9.99 4.31 -31.24
N LEU A 515 -10.09 5.58 -30.89
CA LEU A 515 -9.38 6.66 -31.55
C LEU A 515 -7.94 6.74 -31.02
N LYS A 516 -6.95 6.82 -31.91
CA LYS A 516 -5.53 6.95 -31.51
C LYS A 516 -5.30 8.35 -30.90
N VAL A 517 -4.55 8.46 -29.80
CA VAL A 517 -4.20 9.78 -29.21
C VAL A 517 -3.46 10.69 -30.20
N ARG A 518 -2.63 10.11 -31.09
CA ARG A 518 -1.87 10.87 -32.09
C ARG A 518 -2.74 11.47 -33.21
N LEU A 519 -3.97 10.99 -33.40
CA LEU A 519 -4.92 11.63 -34.31
C LEU A 519 -5.46 12.91 -33.65
N PRO A 520 -5.23 14.12 -34.17
CA PRO A 520 -5.85 15.30 -33.60
C PRO A 520 -7.38 15.25 -33.78
N LEU A 521 -8.12 15.70 -32.78
CA LEU A 521 -9.58 15.90 -32.88
C LEU A 521 -9.90 17.39 -32.93
N SER A 522 -11.07 17.74 -33.46
CA SER A 522 -11.47 19.14 -33.61
C SER A 522 -11.67 19.80 -32.25
N GLU A 523 -12.43 19.18 -31.37
CA GLU A 523 -12.90 19.84 -30.15
C GLU A 523 -13.05 18.87 -28.97
N VAL A 524 -12.79 19.40 -27.78
CA VAL A 524 -13.28 18.82 -26.53
C VAL A 524 -14.19 19.83 -25.83
N THR A 525 -15.32 19.35 -25.32
CA THR A 525 -16.15 20.10 -24.39
C THR A 525 -16.07 19.47 -23.01
N VAL A 526 -15.76 20.27 -22.00
CA VAL A 526 -15.73 19.88 -20.60
C VAL A 526 -16.96 20.46 -19.92
N ILE A 527 -17.83 19.57 -19.46
CA ILE A 527 -19.03 19.90 -18.73
C ILE A 527 -18.69 19.81 -17.24
N LEU A 528 -18.65 20.97 -16.57
CA LEU A 528 -18.29 21.11 -15.16
C LEU A 528 -19.53 21.09 -14.27
N THR A 529 -19.34 20.62 -13.04
CA THR A 529 -20.39 20.63 -12.02
C THR A 529 -20.75 22.05 -11.56
N ASP A 530 -19.79 22.97 -11.58
CA ASP A 530 -19.98 24.38 -11.32
C ASP A 530 -19.01 25.26 -12.15
N ALA A 531 -19.27 26.57 -12.18
CA ALA A 531 -18.53 27.50 -13.03
C ALA A 531 -17.23 28.05 -12.40
N SER A 532 -16.91 27.74 -11.14
CA SER A 532 -15.82 28.39 -10.39
C SER A 532 -14.43 28.18 -11.00
N GLN A 533 -14.22 27.05 -11.69
CA GLN A 533 -12.92 26.68 -12.26
C GLN A 533 -12.77 27.06 -13.74
N ILE A 534 -13.83 27.58 -14.38
CA ILE A 534 -13.85 27.87 -15.83
C ILE A 534 -12.75 28.87 -16.20
N ASP A 535 -12.65 29.99 -15.47
CA ASP A 535 -11.71 31.06 -15.80
C ASP A 535 -10.25 30.57 -15.73
N TRP A 536 -9.91 29.78 -14.70
CA TRP A 536 -8.56 29.21 -14.57
C TRP A 536 -8.28 28.19 -15.67
N LEU A 537 -9.24 27.32 -16.00
CA LEU A 537 -9.10 26.33 -17.07
C LEU A 537 -8.98 26.98 -18.46
N GLN A 538 -9.63 28.11 -18.70
CA GLN A 538 -9.49 28.90 -19.92
C GLN A 538 -8.09 29.52 -20.04
N GLN A 539 -7.49 29.98 -18.93
CA GLN A 539 -6.10 30.45 -18.92
C GLN A 539 -5.09 29.33 -19.22
N HIS A 540 -5.49 28.08 -19.00
CA HIS A 540 -4.67 26.87 -19.18
C HIS A 540 -5.16 25.97 -20.33
N ASP A 541 -5.90 26.53 -21.30
CA ASP A 541 -6.48 25.80 -22.44
C ASP A 541 -5.42 24.96 -23.18
N ALA A 542 -4.20 25.49 -23.28
CA ALA A 542 -3.11 24.92 -24.03
C ALA A 542 -2.71 23.57 -23.45
N LEU A 543 -2.73 23.47 -22.11
CA LEU A 543 -2.45 22.23 -21.42
C LEU A 543 -3.47 21.16 -21.81
N VAL A 544 -4.76 21.47 -21.76
CA VAL A 544 -5.82 20.52 -22.12
C VAL A 544 -5.74 20.14 -23.61
N ARG A 545 -5.51 21.12 -24.49
CA ARG A 545 -5.35 20.90 -25.94
C ARG A 545 -4.20 19.95 -26.25
N GLU A 546 -3.06 20.14 -25.61
CA GLU A 546 -1.87 19.30 -25.77
C GLU A 546 -2.10 17.88 -25.21
N GLU A 547 -2.64 17.76 -24.00
CA GLU A 547 -2.85 16.46 -23.34
C GLU A 547 -3.87 15.59 -24.09
N LEU A 548 -4.91 16.19 -24.66
CA LEU A 548 -5.96 15.49 -25.39
C LEU A 548 -5.75 15.46 -26.91
N ASN A 549 -4.75 16.19 -27.42
CA ASN A 549 -4.50 16.41 -28.84
C ASN A 549 -5.78 16.86 -29.58
N VAL A 550 -6.29 18.02 -29.18
CA VAL A 550 -7.52 18.65 -29.72
C VAL A 550 -7.23 20.09 -30.18
N LYS A 551 -8.03 20.63 -31.12
CA LYS A 551 -7.84 21.99 -31.64
C LYS A 551 -8.47 23.08 -30.78
N SER A 552 -9.66 22.84 -30.24
CA SER A 552 -10.35 23.75 -29.32
C SER A 552 -10.78 23.04 -28.04
N VAL A 553 -10.96 23.84 -26.98
CA VAL A 553 -11.54 23.42 -25.70
C VAL A 553 -12.69 24.36 -25.37
N LEU A 554 -13.85 23.80 -25.06
CA LEU A 554 -15.00 24.51 -24.54
C LEU A 554 -15.27 24.07 -23.10
N TYR A 555 -15.63 25.02 -22.25
CA TYR A 555 -16.03 24.76 -20.87
C TYR A 555 -17.47 25.23 -20.70
N THR A 556 -18.32 24.38 -20.13
CA THR A 556 -19.75 24.65 -19.94
C THR A 556 -20.24 23.98 -18.67
N THR A 557 -21.37 24.40 -18.12
CA THR A 557 -22.12 23.65 -17.11
C THR A 557 -23.36 22.99 -17.70
N ASP A 558 -23.71 23.30 -18.95
CA ASP A 558 -24.82 22.71 -19.69
C ASP A 558 -24.30 21.58 -20.59
N GLY A 559 -24.74 20.35 -20.26
CA GLY A 559 -24.37 19.13 -20.96
C GLY A 559 -25.44 18.57 -21.90
N ASP A 560 -26.66 19.12 -21.89
CA ASP A 560 -27.83 18.50 -22.53
C ASP A 560 -27.67 18.34 -24.03
N GLN A 561 -26.86 19.18 -24.67
CA GLN A 561 -26.57 19.10 -26.09
C GLN A 561 -25.63 17.92 -26.47
N TYR A 562 -24.79 17.45 -25.55
CA TYR A 562 -23.72 16.48 -25.83
C TYR A 562 -23.98 15.07 -25.30
N VAL A 563 -24.64 14.99 -24.14
CA VAL A 563 -24.84 13.73 -23.42
C VAL A 563 -26.32 13.53 -23.12
N GLN A 564 -26.71 12.28 -23.05
CA GLN A 564 -28.01 11.85 -22.57
C GLN A 564 -27.80 10.96 -21.35
N TYR A 565 -28.47 11.28 -20.26
CA TYR A 565 -28.49 10.43 -19.09
C TYR A 565 -29.56 9.35 -19.28
N THR A 566 -29.21 8.11 -18.94
CA THR A 566 -30.14 7.00 -18.84
C THR A 566 -30.21 6.59 -17.38
N VAL A 567 -31.40 6.59 -16.80
CA VAL A 567 -31.61 6.16 -15.42
C VAL A 567 -31.96 4.67 -15.44
N VAL A 568 -31.22 3.85 -14.69
CA VAL A 568 -31.49 2.41 -14.58
C VAL A 568 -31.74 2.01 -13.12
N PRO A 569 -32.45 0.91 -12.84
CA PRO A 569 -32.68 0.47 -11.46
C PRO A 569 -31.39 0.04 -10.75
N ASN A 570 -31.18 0.48 -9.50
CA ASN A 570 -30.23 -0.16 -8.60
C ASN A 570 -30.84 -1.46 -8.06
N PHE A 571 -30.60 -2.59 -8.73
CA PHE A 571 -31.26 -3.86 -8.39
C PHE A 571 -31.02 -4.33 -6.96
N LYS A 572 -29.87 -4.00 -6.34
CA LYS A 572 -29.56 -4.43 -4.97
C LYS A 572 -30.51 -3.80 -3.95
N ARG A 573 -30.82 -2.51 -4.13
CA ARG A 573 -31.72 -1.76 -3.24
C ARG A 573 -33.17 -1.85 -3.68
N LEU A 574 -33.41 -1.70 -4.98
CA LEU A 574 -34.76 -1.63 -5.54
C LEU A 574 -35.46 -2.99 -5.54
N GLY A 575 -34.73 -4.09 -5.70
CA GLY A 575 -35.28 -5.44 -5.76
C GLY A 575 -36.18 -5.78 -4.56
N PRO A 576 -35.69 -5.62 -3.30
CA PRO A 576 -36.51 -5.77 -2.10
C PRO A 576 -37.69 -4.79 -2.00
N LYS A 577 -37.54 -3.55 -2.50
CA LYS A 577 -38.53 -2.46 -2.38
C LYS A 577 -39.74 -2.65 -3.32
N VAL A 578 -39.52 -3.08 -4.57
CA VAL A 578 -40.57 -3.14 -5.60
C VAL A 578 -40.88 -4.56 -6.11
N GLY A 579 -40.09 -5.56 -5.72
CA GLY A 579 -40.38 -6.99 -5.91
C GLY A 579 -40.77 -7.38 -7.34
N LYS A 580 -42.01 -7.85 -7.54
CA LYS A 580 -42.52 -8.29 -8.85
C LYS A 580 -42.67 -7.14 -9.86
N GLN A 581 -42.63 -5.88 -9.42
CA GLN A 581 -42.76 -4.71 -10.29
C GLN A 581 -41.43 -4.26 -10.92
N VAL A 582 -40.29 -4.89 -10.58
CA VAL A 582 -38.97 -4.56 -11.15
C VAL A 582 -38.96 -4.46 -12.68
N PRO A 583 -39.60 -5.38 -13.45
CA PRO A 583 -39.65 -5.26 -14.91
C PRO A 583 -40.42 -4.02 -15.40
N ALA A 584 -41.47 -3.61 -14.67
CA ALA A 584 -42.27 -2.44 -15.00
C ALA A 584 -41.51 -1.14 -14.69
N VAL A 585 -40.83 -1.07 -13.54
CA VAL A 585 -39.95 0.07 -13.19
C VAL A 585 -38.82 0.20 -14.21
N LYS A 586 -38.16 -0.90 -14.56
CA LYS A 586 -37.09 -0.90 -15.58
C LYS A 586 -37.59 -0.35 -16.91
N LYS A 587 -38.80 -0.72 -17.34
CA LYS A 587 -39.39 -0.22 -18.57
C LYS A 587 -39.73 1.27 -18.48
N ALA A 588 -40.37 1.70 -17.40
CA ALA A 588 -40.74 3.11 -17.21
C ALA A 588 -39.51 4.03 -17.15
N LEU A 589 -38.42 3.60 -16.49
CA LEU A 589 -37.16 4.36 -16.48
C LEU A 589 -36.48 4.39 -17.86
N ALA A 590 -36.59 3.33 -18.66
CA ALA A 590 -36.03 3.29 -20.00
C ALA A 590 -36.83 4.11 -21.03
N ASP A 591 -38.14 4.21 -20.86
CA ASP A 591 -39.04 4.96 -21.75
C ASP A 591 -39.09 6.47 -21.39
N ALA A 592 -38.61 6.86 -20.20
CA ALA A 592 -38.60 8.24 -19.73
C ALA A 592 -37.37 9.02 -20.23
N ASP A 593 -37.50 10.35 -20.30
CA ASP A 593 -36.36 11.23 -20.53
C ASP A 593 -35.48 11.27 -19.28
N GLY A 594 -34.29 10.66 -19.36
CA GLY A 594 -33.38 10.57 -18.22
C GLY A 594 -32.81 11.92 -17.77
N ASN A 595 -32.76 12.94 -18.65
CA ASN A 595 -32.35 14.29 -18.25
C ASN A 595 -33.46 14.95 -17.41
N GLU A 596 -34.72 14.83 -17.85
CA GLU A 596 -35.86 15.35 -17.08
C GLU A 596 -36.01 14.64 -15.72
N LEU A 597 -35.79 13.32 -15.69
CA LEU A 597 -35.77 12.54 -14.45
C LEU A 597 -34.66 13.00 -13.51
N LEU A 598 -33.46 13.24 -14.02
CA LEU A 598 -32.33 13.70 -13.23
C LEU A 598 -32.57 15.10 -12.65
N SER A 599 -33.11 16.02 -13.45
CA SER A 599 -33.47 17.37 -12.98
C SER A 599 -34.53 17.35 -11.86
N LYS A 600 -35.54 16.47 -11.98
CA LYS A 600 -36.55 16.27 -10.91
C LYS A 600 -35.94 15.67 -9.66
N LEU A 601 -35.05 14.69 -9.81
CA LEU A 601 -34.36 14.06 -8.69
C LEU A 601 -33.45 15.04 -7.94
N GLN A 602 -32.78 15.96 -8.65
CA GLN A 602 -31.93 16.99 -8.06
C GLN A 602 -32.74 18.09 -7.34
N SER A 603 -33.92 18.43 -7.84
CA SER A 603 -34.78 19.48 -7.25
C SER A 603 -35.65 18.97 -6.10
N ASP A 604 -36.28 17.81 -6.26
CA ASP A 604 -37.28 17.28 -5.33
C ASP A 604 -36.74 16.16 -4.43
N GLY A 605 -35.53 15.64 -4.71
CA GLY A 605 -34.92 14.51 -4.02
C GLY A 605 -35.53 13.14 -4.33
N ILE A 606 -36.67 13.12 -5.01
CA ILE A 606 -37.44 11.92 -5.37
C ILE A 606 -38.05 12.04 -6.77
N VAL A 607 -38.15 10.90 -7.46
CA VAL A 607 -38.86 10.77 -8.74
C VAL A 607 -40.08 9.88 -8.53
N LYS A 608 -41.24 10.32 -9.01
CA LYS A 608 -42.49 9.54 -8.99
C LYS A 608 -42.72 8.87 -10.35
N LEU A 609 -42.80 7.55 -10.37
CA LEU A 609 -43.18 6.78 -11.56
C LEU A 609 -44.59 6.23 -11.42
N ASP A 610 -45.43 6.52 -12.41
CA ASP A 610 -46.79 6.00 -12.48
C ASP A 610 -46.78 4.63 -13.17
N LEU A 611 -47.05 3.57 -12.42
CA LEU A 611 -47.00 2.19 -12.90
C LEU A 611 -48.39 1.53 -12.80
N PRO A 612 -48.65 0.45 -13.55
CA PRO A 612 -49.94 -0.27 -13.50
C PRO A 612 -50.36 -0.77 -12.10
N GLY A 613 -49.43 -0.81 -11.14
CA GLY A 613 -49.65 -1.21 -9.75
C GLY A 613 -49.68 -0.06 -8.72
N GLY A 614 -49.69 1.20 -9.17
CA GLY A 614 -49.66 2.41 -8.33
C GLY A 614 -48.40 3.27 -8.56
N VAL A 615 -48.38 4.46 -7.96
CA VAL A 615 -47.24 5.38 -8.02
C VAL A 615 -46.12 4.88 -7.10
N ILE A 616 -44.89 4.80 -7.61
CA ILE A 616 -43.69 4.45 -6.84
C ILE A 616 -42.77 5.66 -6.75
N GLU A 617 -42.25 5.93 -5.56
CA GLU A 617 -41.27 6.98 -5.30
C GLU A 617 -39.85 6.39 -5.22
N LEU A 618 -38.96 6.91 -6.05
CA LEU A 618 -37.56 6.52 -6.18
C LEU A 618 -36.65 7.66 -5.72
N ASP A 619 -35.68 7.35 -4.86
CA ASP A 619 -34.63 8.28 -4.45
C ASP A 619 -33.31 8.03 -5.22
N ASN A 620 -32.28 8.84 -4.92
CA ASN A 620 -30.95 8.75 -5.56
C ASN A 620 -30.23 7.41 -5.35
N GLU A 621 -30.63 6.63 -4.34
CA GLU A 621 -29.97 5.36 -4.02
C GLU A 621 -30.69 4.18 -4.68
N ASP A 622 -31.97 4.36 -5.05
CA ASP A 622 -32.83 3.40 -5.74
C ASP A 622 -32.51 3.25 -7.24
N ILE A 623 -31.81 4.22 -7.81
CA ILE A 623 -31.49 4.29 -9.23
C ILE A 623 -29.98 4.49 -9.45
N GLU A 624 -29.52 4.11 -10.63
CA GLU A 624 -28.15 4.26 -11.11
C GLU A 624 -28.22 5.10 -12.38
N ILE A 625 -27.45 6.19 -12.43
CA ILE A 625 -27.41 7.09 -13.58
C ILE A 625 -26.28 6.63 -14.49
N ARG A 626 -26.58 6.40 -15.77
CA ARG A 626 -25.60 6.06 -16.81
C ARG A 626 -25.53 7.19 -17.82
N LEU A 627 -24.32 7.56 -18.19
CA LEU A 627 -24.07 8.57 -19.20
C LEU A 627 -23.92 7.89 -20.57
N GLN A 628 -24.65 8.37 -21.57
CA GLN A 628 -24.46 8.03 -22.98
C GLN A 628 -24.12 9.28 -23.78
N ALA A 629 -23.07 9.21 -24.59
CA ALA A 629 -22.76 10.27 -25.54
C ALA A 629 -23.75 10.24 -26.71
N LYS A 630 -24.14 11.41 -27.23
CA LYS A 630 -24.92 11.49 -28.48
C LYS A 630 -24.06 11.14 -29.69
N GLU A 631 -24.70 10.86 -30.81
CA GLU A 631 -24.01 10.55 -32.08
C GLU A 631 -23.01 11.67 -32.46
N GLY A 632 -21.81 11.29 -32.88
CA GLY A 632 -20.70 12.22 -33.17
C GLY A 632 -19.85 12.62 -31.95
N TRP A 633 -20.21 12.16 -30.75
CA TRP A 633 -19.50 12.48 -29.52
C TRP A 633 -19.04 11.22 -28.77
N ALA A 634 -17.90 11.33 -28.10
CA ALA A 634 -17.42 10.35 -27.12
C ALA A 634 -17.39 11.01 -25.76
N ALA A 635 -17.91 10.36 -24.71
CA ALA A 635 -17.95 10.97 -23.39
C ALA A 635 -17.42 10.04 -22.30
N ALA A 636 -16.79 10.62 -21.29
CA ALA A 636 -16.39 9.96 -20.06
C ALA A 636 -16.75 10.86 -18.87
N GLN A 637 -17.28 10.24 -17.82
CA GLN A 637 -17.70 10.91 -16.60
C GLN A 637 -16.72 10.63 -15.46
N GLY A 638 -16.34 11.69 -14.75
CA GLY A 638 -15.62 11.63 -13.48
C GLY A 638 -16.42 12.24 -12.34
N LEU A 639 -15.73 12.54 -11.25
CA LEU A 639 -16.32 13.13 -10.04
C LEU A 639 -16.58 14.62 -10.24
N GLY A 640 -15.64 15.35 -10.83
CA GLY A 640 -15.72 16.81 -10.99
C GLY A 640 -16.33 17.27 -12.31
N CYS A 641 -16.31 16.43 -13.35
CA CYS A 641 -16.72 16.81 -14.71
C CYS A 641 -17.12 15.63 -15.60
N VAL A 642 -17.74 15.97 -16.73
CA VAL A 642 -17.89 15.10 -17.90
C VAL A 642 -17.06 15.68 -19.04
N VAL A 643 -16.21 14.85 -19.65
CA VAL A 643 -15.42 15.24 -20.82
C VAL A 643 -16.04 14.62 -22.06
N VAL A 644 -16.31 15.46 -23.06
CA VAL A 644 -16.92 15.07 -24.33
C VAL A 644 -15.98 15.45 -25.47
N LEU A 645 -15.61 14.48 -26.31
CA LEU A 645 -14.79 14.67 -27.50
C LEU A 645 -15.63 14.60 -28.76
N HIS A 646 -15.41 15.52 -29.69
CA HIS A 646 -15.99 15.44 -31.02
C HIS A 646 -15.24 14.37 -31.85
N THR A 647 -15.95 13.35 -32.31
CA THR A 647 -15.33 12.15 -32.92
C THR A 647 -15.24 12.23 -34.44
N GLU A 648 -15.86 13.22 -35.07
CA GLU A 648 -15.76 13.42 -36.52
C GLU A 648 -14.33 13.80 -36.92
N VAL A 649 -13.74 12.99 -37.80
CA VAL A 649 -12.36 13.17 -38.30
C VAL A 649 -12.44 13.74 -39.71
N THR A 650 -12.08 15.02 -39.86
CA THR A 650 -11.99 15.64 -41.18
C THR A 650 -10.76 15.13 -41.94
N PRO A 651 -10.72 15.23 -43.29
CA PRO A 651 -9.54 14.86 -44.06
C PRO A 651 -8.24 15.54 -43.59
N GLU A 652 -8.33 16.81 -43.16
CA GLU A 652 -7.19 17.59 -42.64
C GLU A 652 -6.66 16.99 -41.33
N LEU A 653 -7.55 16.66 -40.39
CA LEU A 653 -7.18 16.02 -39.13
C LEU A 653 -6.58 14.63 -39.36
N GLN A 654 -7.10 13.90 -40.34
CA GLN A 654 -6.57 12.60 -40.75
C GLN A 654 -5.13 12.74 -41.28
N ARG A 655 -4.85 13.73 -42.14
CA ARG A 655 -3.50 13.99 -42.67
C ARG A 655 -2.51 14.41 -41.59
N GLU A 656 -2.91 15.25 -40.64
CA GLU A 656 -2.08 15.59 -39.49
C GLU A 656 -1.82 14.36 -38.59
N GLY A 657 -2.83 13.49 -38.41
CA GLY A 657 -2.68 12.22 -37.70
C GLY A 657 -1.64 11.29 -38.35
N ILE A 658 -1.65 11.20 -39.68
CA ILE A 658 -0.64 10.47 -40.46
C ILE A 658 0.76 11.06 -40.19
N ALA A 659 0.91 12.39 -40.25
CA ALA A 659 2.19 13.05 -39.97
C ALA A 659 2.73 12.72 -38.56
N LYS A 660 1.86 12.73 -37.53
CA LYS A 660 2.25 12.35 -36.15
C LYS A 660 2.62 10.87 -36.01
N ASP A 661 1.98 9.98 -36.76
CA ASP A 661 2.38 8.56 -36.81
C ASP A 661 3.74 8.36 -37.51
N LEU A 662 4.02 9.14 -38.56
CA LEU A 662 5.34 9.17 -39.23
C LEU A 662 6.43 9.67 -38.28
N ILE A 663 6.22 10.78 -37.56
CA ILE A 663 7.15 11.30 -36.55
C ILE A 663 7.53 10.23 -35.52
N ARG A 664 6.53 9.51 -34.98
CA ARG A 664 6.78 8.41 -34.04
C ARG A 664 7.66 7.33 -34.66
N THR A 665 7.39 6.97 -35.91
CA THR A 665 8.12 5.92 -36.62
C THR A 665 9.57 6.34 -36.84
N VAL A 666 9.80 7.58 -37.29
CA VAL A 666 11.13 8.15 -37.45
C VAL A 666 11.88 8.17 -36.11
N GLN A 667 11.24 8.59 -35.02
CA GLN A 667 11.85 8.61 -33.70
C GLN A 667 12.21 7.21 -33.17
N ASN A 668 11.38 6.20 -33.46
CA ASN A 668 11.70 4.81 -33.14
C ASN A 668 12.89 4.31 -33.96
N GLN A 669 12.97 4.67 -35.24
CA GLN A 669 14.10 4.33 -36.09
C GLN A 669 15.39 5.04 -35.66
N ARG A 670 15.33 6.31 -35.25
CA ARG A 670 16.48 7.02 -34.63
C ARG A 670 17.06 6.21 -33.46
N LYS A 671 16.21 5.65 -32.61
CA LYS A 671 16.65 4.78 -31.51
C LYS A 671 17.24 3.47 -32.01
N ALA A 672 16.63 2.86 -33.04
CA ALA A 672 17.09 1.60 -33.61
C ALA A 672 18.49 1.71 -34.25
N ILE A 673 18.82 2.87 -34.84
CA ILE A 673 20.14 3.14 -35.43
C ILE A 673 21.12 3.82 -34.45
N ASP A 674 20.80 3.81 -33.16
CA ASP A 674 21.62 4.37 -32.07
C ASP A 674 22.03 5.84 -32.34
N CYS A 675 21.07 6.67 -32.75
CA CYS A 675 21.27 8.12 -32.84
C CYS A 675 21.41 8.72 -31.43
N GLN A 676 22.42 9.56 -31.25
CA GLN A 676 22.52 10.43 -30.09
C GLN A 676 21.43 11.51 -30.12
N TYR A 677 21.14 12.11 -28.96
CA TYR A 677 20.06 13.10 -28.82
C TYR A 677 20.20 14.31 -29.77
N THR A 678 21.42 14.66 -30.17
CA THR A 678 21.71 15.81 -31.05
C THR A 678 21.92 15.43 -32.52
N ASP A 679 21.89 14.14 -32.86
CA ASP A 679 22.19 13.69 -34.22
C ASP A 679 21.13 14.19 -35.22
N ARG A 680 21.58 14.71 -36.36
CA ARG A 680 20.73 15.07 -37.51
C ARG A 680 20.56 13.87 -38.44
N ILE A 681 19.40 13.80 -39.08
CA ILE A 681 19.02 12.66 -39.93
C ILE A 681 18.49 13.10 -41.30
N CYS A 682 18.54 12.19 -42.26
CA CYS A 682 17.78 12.27 -43.51
C CYS A 682 16.64 11.25 -43.46
N VAL A 683 15.44 11.67 -43.87
CA VAL A 683 14.24 10.84 -43.85
C VAL A 683 13.69 10.70 -45.26
N ALA A 684 13.30 9.49 -45.64
CA ALA A 684 12.47 9.27 -46.82
C ALA A 684 11.26 8.41 -46.46
N VAL A 685 10.13 8.65 -47.12
CA VAL A 685 8.91 7.86 -46.94
C VAL A 685 8.42 7.41 -48.30
N ASP A 686 8.22 6.11 -48.47
CA ASP A 686 7.58 5.51 -49.64
C ASP A 686 6.08 5.28 -49.31
N PRO A 687 5.18 6.20 -49.67
CA PRO A 687 3.81 6.24 -49.18
C PRO A 687 2.94 5.14 -49.77
N THR A 688 2.02 4.58 -48.96
CA THR A 688 1.05 3.57 -49.43
C THR A 688 -0.13 4.17 -50.22
N SER A 689 -0.33 5.48 -50.17
CA SER A 689 -1.44 6.16 -50.85
C SER A 689 -1.15 7.65 -51.11
N ASP A 690 -1.92 8.25 -52.02
CA ASP A 690 -1.88 9.70 -52.31
C ASP A 690 -2.19 10.56 -51.07
N GLU A 691 -2.99 10.05 -50.14
CA GLU A 691 -3.33 10.79 -48.91
C GLU A 691 -2.13 10.92 -47.98
N VAL A 692 -1.27 9.89 -47.91
CA VAL A 692 -0.01 9.95 -47.16
C VAL A 692 0.96 10.91 -47.85
N ALA A 693 1.04 10.90 -49.18
CA ALA A 693 1.87 11.84 -49.92
C ALA A 693 1.46 13.30 -49.65
N LYS A 694 0.16 13.59 -49.60
CA LYS A 694 -0.37 14.91 -49.21
C LYS A 694 -0.06 15.26 -47.76
N ALA A 695 -0.17 14.31 -46.83
CA ALA A 695 0.19 14.55 -45.43
C ALA A 695 1.68 14.94 -45.28
N ILE A 696 2.57 14.31 -46.07
CA ILE A 696 4.00 14.66 -46.11
C ILE A 696 4.21 16.06 -46.69
N ASP A 697 3.48 16.43 -47.74
CA ASP A 697 3.57 17.76 -48.36
C ASP A 697 3.08 18.86 -47.40
N GLU A 698 1.92 18.67 -46.77
CA GLU A 698 1.28 19.64 -45.87
C GLU A 698 2.03 19.79 -44.53
N HIS A 699 2.54 18.69 -43.97
CA HIS A 699 3.14 18.66 -42.62
C HIS A 699 4.63 18.33 -42.61
N GLY A 700 5.31 18.30 -43.77
CA GLY A 700 6.71 17.90 -43.86
C GLY A 700 7.65 18.70 -42.96
N LYS A 701 7.39 20.00 -42.80
CA LYS A 701 8.16 20.85 -41.87
C LYS A 701 8.02 20.40 -40.41
N MET A 702 6.80 20.09 -39.96
CA MET A 702 6.56 19.57 -38.61
C MET A 702 7.31 18.25 -38.41
N ILE A 703 7.26 17.36 -39.40
CA ILE A 703 7.98 16.09 -39.34
C ILE A 703 9.48 16.33 -39.19
N CYS A 704 10.07 17.25 -39.96
CA CYS A 704 11.49 17.58 -39.85
C CYS A 704 11.86 18.19 -38.49
N ASP A 705 11.09 19.18 -38.04
CA ASP A 705 11.35 19.92 -36.79
C ASP A 705 11.28 18.98 -35.57
N GLU A 706 10.26 18.12 -35.48
CA GLU A 706 10.09 17.17 -34.37
C GLU A 706 11.01 15.95 -34.43
N THR A 707 11.68 15.69 -35.56
CA THR A 707 12.57 14.53 -35.73
C THR A 707 14.03 14.89 -35.92
N LEU A 708 14.37 16.18 -35.87
CA LEU A 708 15.69 16.72 -36.20
C LEU A 708 16.18 16.26 -37.57
N ALA A 709 15.28 16.16 -38.55
CA ALA A 709 15.63 15.78 -39.92
C ALA A 709 16.05 17.01 -40.74
N ASP A 710 17.18 16.92 -41.43
CA ASP A 710 17.66 17.97 -42.35
C ASP A 710 16.92 17.91 -43.69
N SER A 711 16.39 16.74 -44.05
CA SER A 711 15.61 16.54 -45.26
C SER A 711 14.54 15.45 -45.08
N LEU A 712 13.40 15.65 -45.75
CA LEU A 712 12.31 14.70 -45.88
C LEU A 712 11.93 14.61 -47.37
N VAL A 713 12.01 13.42 -47.94
CA VAL A 713 11.68 13.18 -49.37
C VAL A 713 10.71 12.03 -49.55
N VAL A 714 9.89 12.09 -50.61
CA VAL A 714 9.03 10.98 -51.01
C VAL A 714 9.84 9.98 -51.84
N GLY A 715 9.85 8.71 -51.45
CA GLY A 715 10.59 7.63 -52.09
C GLY A 715 11.46 6.85 -51.11
N LYS A 716 12.58 6.29 -51.60
CA LYS A 716 13.47 5.40 -50.84
C LYS A 716 14.84 6.03 -50.61
N LEU A 717 15.45 5.75 -49.46
CA LEU A 717 16.88 5.98 -49.22
C LEU A 717 17.64 4.68 -49.54
N VAL A 718 18.69 4.78 -50.34
CA VAL A 718 19.43 3.61 -50.87
C VAL A 718 20.23 2.88 -49.78
N ASP A 719 20.63 3.59 -48.73
CA ASP A 719 21.51 3.08 -47.65
C ASP A 719 20.79 2.98 -46.28
N ALA A 720 19.47 2.86 -46.26
CA ALA A 720 18.68 2.74 -45.03
C ALA A 720 17.71 1.56 -45.10
N GLU A 721 17.58 0.83 -43.98
CA GLU A 721 16.60 -0.26 -43.87
C GLU A 721 15.18 0.31 -43.74
N PRO A 722 14.17 -0.28 -44.41
CA PRO A 722 12.79 0.18 -44.33
C PRO A 722 12.16 -0.17 -42.99
N ALA A 723 11.43 0.79 -42.43
CA ALA A 723 10.51 0.59 -41.33
C ALA A 723 9.09 0.55 -41.88
N GLY A 724 8.53 -0.65 -42.04
CA GLY A 724 7.16 -0.81 -42.54
C GLY A 724 6.13 -0.26 -41.57
N THR A 725 5.22 0.57 -42.08
CA THR A 725 4.08 1.14 -41.33
C THR A 725 2.78 0.99 -42.10
N GLU A 726 1.65 1.29 -41.44
CA GLU A 726 0.34 1.38 -42.11
C GLU A 726 0.29 2.49 -43.18
N HIS A 727 1.21 3.47 -43.11
CA HIS A 727 1.30 4.61 -44.01
C HIS A 727 2.37 4.45 -45.11
N GLY A 728 3.16 3.36 -45.07
CA GLY A 728 4.26 3.10 -46.01
C GLY A 728 5.60 2.79 -45.34
N ASP A 729 6.63 2.63 -46.16
CA ASP A 729 7.99 2.33 -45.70
C ASP A 729 8.72 3.63 -45.34
N VAL A 730 9.15 3.74 -44.08
CA VAL A 730 9.92 4.89 -43.58
C VAL A 730 11.40 4.52 -43.53
N TYR A 731 12.25 5.35 -44.12
CA TYR A 731 13.68 5.19 -44.16
C TYR A 731 14.36 6.31 -43.37
N VAL A 732 15.28 5.96 -42.47
CA VAL A 732 16.03 6.93 -41.65
C VAL A 732 17.51 6.63 -41.74
N ALA A 733 18.31 7.64 -42.10
CA ALA A 733 19.78 7.57 -42.10
C ALA A 733 20.36 8.74 -41.30
N LYS A 734 21.50 8.52 -40.63
CA LYS A 734 22.26 9.62 -40.04
C LYS A 734 22.74 10.55 -41.15
N ALA A 735 22.61 11.86 -40.96
CA ALA A 735 23.18 12.82 -41.90
C ALA A 735 24.71 12.62 -41.91
N GLN A 736 25.32 12.50 -43.10
CA GLN A 736 26.78 12.44 -43.19
C GLN A 736 27.33 13.79 -42.74
N ALA A 737 28.34 13.77 -41.85
CA ALA A 737 28.99 14.99 -41.38
C ALA A 737 29.56 15.76 -42.58
N SER A 738 28.99 16.93 -42.85
CA SER A 738 29.48 17.88 -43.85
C SER A 738 30.73 18.59 -43.37
#